data_AF-A0A952ZSG2-F1
#
_entry.id   AF-A0A952ZSG2-F1
#
_cell.length_a   1.000
_cell.length_b   1.000
_cell.length_c   1.000
_cell.angle_alpha   90.00
_cell.angle_beta   90.00
_cell.angle_gamma   90.00
#
_symmetry.space_group_name_H-M   'P 1'
#
loop_
_entity.id
_entity.type
_entity.pdbx_description
1 polymer ?
#
loop_
_entity_poly.entity_id
_entity_poly.type
_entity_poly.pdbx_seq_one_letter_code
_entity_poly.pdbx_strand_id
1 'polypeptide(L)'
;MRIRLSFAALIALAPALVFAVQRPPVVRAASGKVEYVADANGDRVPDFSTAGYAGGGVALPLVPAAIVVAPAAGDATARIQAALDFVADRPADAQGFRGAVQLLPGRYELAGRLRIQASGVVLRGAGEKTVLVAAGTERGALIAARGVAKEDFGSARAVTDARVPVGATRLTLSDASGLGVGETVAITRPTTKEWSHELGMDVAPGRQQFAWKPAAMTLRWTRTIAAIEGNVVTLDAPLTTALEAKFGGGKLAAIKASGRLRHVGVENLRCESVYDAANPLDEQHAWEAVFFEHVEDGWVAEITAAHFAGTVFNVGAGCRRVTVQDCASVAPVSELGGYRRHTFHTSGEQTLFLRCRAEDGRNDFTVGYLTGGPNVFLECRAERSTGFSGSVGSWASGLLFDNVTLDGGTLELNNRETWNQGVGWAAANSMLWQCSAPVVICRQPPTAQNWADGVWGQFVGDGYWSEVNEFIKPESLYRAQLAARSGTAALDALLPRRHTIDNAPHIEGAVTDLAARIAPKPRAPGKPLALANGVLTVGGARLSGREEDISWWRGYLYAGAEPTKPAITRFAPGMHGAFLTDDLDQLTDAMVAQKQVVLRHHYGLWYERRRMDHERMRRPDGDVWPPFFEQPFARSGQGRAWDGLSRYDLTKYNAWYFARLREFAALARQKGLVLVNEMYFQHNIIEAGAHWVDSPWRPTNNVNGTRFTEPPPFDGDTVKMAAEFYDLSDPAYRALHRAYIRQCLANLADEPNVIHTLSAENSGPLSFMQFWLDVVAEWEAETGRHPLIALSACKDVQDAILAEAKRAAVVDVIDLTYWFRTAKGDEFAPHGGTDLAPRQHLRLWKSGRPSAASIAAMAAEYRTKFPGKAILTGLPEAGDVQP
;
A
#
# COMPACT_ATOMS: atom_id res chain seq x y z
N MET A 1 22.72 -61.90 52.42
CA MET A 1 21.74 -62.76 51.76
C MET A 1 21.75 -62.42 50.28
N ARG A 2 22.02 -63.40 49.41
CA ARG A 2 22.29 -63.25 47.97
C ARG A 2 20.99 -62.98 47.20
N ILE A 3 20.98 -62.01 46.29
CA ILE A 3 20.15 -62.05 45.09
C ILE A 3 21.02 -61.66 43.90
N ARG A 4 21.26 -62.64 43.02
CA ARG A 4 21.86 -62.46 41.70
C ARG A 4 20.74 -62.08 40.73
N LEU A 5 20.94 -61.04 39.92
CA LEU A 5 20.16 -60.81 38.71
C LEU A 5 21.14 -60.51 37.56
N SER A 6 21.01 -61.35 36.54
CA SER A 6 21.89 -61.47 35.38
C SER A 6 21.71 -60.28 34.43
N PHE A 7 22.81 -59.60 34.09
CA PHE A 7 22.87 -58.66 32.98
C PHE A 7 23.12 -59.45 31.68
N ALA A 8 22.12 -59.51 30.80
CA ALA A 8 22.31 -59.86 29.39
C ALA A 8 22.53 -58.56 28.60
N ALA A 9 23.72 -58.42 28.00
CA ALA A 9 24.08 -57.30 27.16
C ALA A 9 23.36 -57.41 25.80
N LEU A 10 22.43 -56.50 25.52
CA LEU A 10 21.92 -56.25 24.17
C LEU A 10 22.77 -55.13 23.57
N ILE A 11 23.75 -55.48 22.74
CA ILE A 11 24.46 -54.52 21.89
C ILE A 11 23.51 -54.18 20.74
N ALA A 12 22.77 -53.08 20.88
CA ALA A 12 22.05 -52.48 19.76
C ALA A 12 23.07 -51.74 18.89
N LEU A 13 23.37 -52.29 17.70
CA LEU A 13 23.97 -51.52 16.62
C LEU A 13 22.99 -50.40 16.25
N ALA A 14 23.25 -49.17 16.70
CA ALA A 14 22.65 -48.00 16.11
C ALA A 14 23.24 -47.82 14.70
N PRO A 15 22.43 -47.75 13.63
CA PRO A 15 22.95 -47.37 12.33
C PRO A 15 23.41 -45.92 12.45
N ALA A 16 24.70 -45.67 12.18
CA ALA A 16 25.18 -44.32 11.97
C ALA A 16 24.39 -43.71 10.81
N LEU A 17 23.53 -42.73 11.11
CA LEU A 17 22.96 -41.84 10.11
C LEU A 17 24.13 -41.08 9.48
N VAL A 18 24.66 -41.64 8.40
CA VAL A 18 25.52 -40.90 7.47
C VAL A 18 24.61 -39.90 6.78
N PHE A 19 24.59 -38.65 7.24
CA PHE A 19 24.06 -37.55 6.44
C PHE A 19 24.93 -37.48 5.18
N ALA A 20 24.40 -37.94 4.05
CA ALA A 20 25.07 -37.76 2.78
C ALA A 20 25.24 -36.26 2.55
N VAL A 21 26.48 -35.81 2.34
CA VAL A 21 26.79 -34.41 2.04
C VAL A 21 26.03 -34.03 0.76
N GLN A 22 25.08 -33.11 0.90
CA GLN A 22 24.31 -32.57 -0.22
C GLN A 22 25.26 -31.77 -1.14
N ARG A 23 25.28 -32.11 -2.43
CA ARG A 23 26.18 -31.47 -3.42
C ARG A 23 25.72 -30.05 -3.74
N PRO A 24 26.60 -29.03 -3.78
CA PRO A 24 26.17 -27.67 -4.10
C PRO A 24 25.29 -27.59 -5.37
N PRO A 25 24.17 -26.85 -5.33
CA PRO A 25 23.22 -26.78 -6.44
C PRO A 25 23.82 -26.06 -7.66
N VAL A 26 24.87 -25.29 -7.42
CA VAL A 26 25.69 -24.62 -8.41
C VAL A 26 27.16 -24.86 -8.06
N VAL A 27 27.96 -25.30 -9.03
CA VAL A 27 29.40 -25.49 -8.85
C VAL A 27 30.19 -24.69 -9.88
N ARG A 28 31.37 -24.22 -9.49
CA ARG A 28 32.33 -23.64 -10.43
C ARG A 28 33.09 -24.77 -11.13
N ALA A 29 32.89 -24.91 -12.43
CA ALA A 29 33.64 -25.83 -13.26
C ALA A 29 35.14 -25.49 -13.26
N ALA A 30 35.99 -26.49 -13.55
CA ALA A 30 37.42 -26.27 -13.78
C ALA A 30 37.70 -25.28 -14.92
N SER A 31 36.74 -25.13 -15.86
CA SER A 31 36.76 -24.14 -16.95
C SER A 31 36.46 -22.70 -16.50
N GLY A 32 36.12 -22.49 -15.23
CA GLY A 32 35.69 -21.20 -14.68
C GLY A 32 34.21 -20.89 -14.90
N LYS A 33 33.47 -21.72 -15.64
CA LYS A 33 32.02 -21.58 -15.88
C LYS A 33 31.18 -22.07 -14.71
N VAL A 34 29.94 -21.58 -14.64
CA VAL A 34 28.94 -22.02 -13.67
C VAL A 34 28.24 -23.27 -14.20
N GLU A 35 28.28 -24.37 -13.46
CA GLU A 35 27.55 -25.60 -13.75
C GLU A 35 26.35 -25.72 -12.79
N TYR A 36 25.21 -26.09 -13.35
CA TYR A 36 23.94 -26.20 -12.61
C TYR A 36 23.59 -27.65 -12.39
N VAL A 37 23.20 -28.00 -11.16
CA VAL A 37 22.58 -29.30 -10.86
C VAL A 37 21.07 -29.13 -11.03
N ALA A 38 20.50 -29.82 -12.01
CA ALA A 38 19.05 -29.90 -12.18
C ALA A 38 18.48 -31.07 -11.35
N ASP A 39 17.28 -30.90 -10.82
CA ASP A 39 16.56 -31.97 -10.14
C ASP A 39 15.91 -32.95 -11.14
N ALA A 40 15.17 -33.95 -10.63
CA ALA A 40 14.49 -34.95 -11.45
C ALA A 40 13.40 -34.37 -12.37
N ASN A 41 12.88 -33.18 -12.05
CA ASN A 41 11.88 -32.47 -12.85
C ASN A 41 12.53 -31.47 -13.84
N GLY A 42 13.86 -31.39 -13.86
CA GLY A 42 14.63 -30.45 -14.67
C GLY A 42 14.73 -29.04 -14.09
N ASP A 43 14.22 -28.82 -12.87
CA ASP A 43 14.31 -27.54 -12.18
C ASP A 43 15.74 -27.29 -11.70
N ARG A 44 16.20 -26.06 -11.83
CA ARG A 44 17.53 -25.64 -11.37
C ARG A 44 17.50 -24.23 -10.80
N VAL A 45 18.57 -23.86 -10.11
CA VAL A 45 18.80 -22.47 -9.66
C VAL A 45 18.71 -21.52 -10.87
N PRO A 46 17.84 -20.48 -10.83
CA PRO A 46 17.72 -19.52 -11.92
C PRO A 46 19.01 -18.76 -12.22
N ASP A 47 19.16 -18.29 -13.46
CA ASP A 47 20.18 -17.29 -13.80
C ASP A 47 19.73 -15.90 -13.32
N PHE A 48 20.33 -15.43 -12.22
CA PHE A 48 20.01 -14.15 -11.61
C PHE A 48 20.73 -12.97 -12.28
N SER A 49 21.70 -13.22 -13.15
CA SER A 49 22.52 -12.16 -13.76
C SER A 49 21.76 -11.23 -14.69
N THR A 50 20.49 -11.54 -14.97
CA THR A 50 19.58 -10.70 -15.77
C THR A 50 18.89 -9.60 -14.97
N ALA A 51 19.11 -9.54 -13.65
CA ALA A 51 18.62 -8.48 -12.78
C ALA A 51 19.52 -7.23 -12.86
N GLY A 52 18.87 -6.06 -12.82
CA GLY A 52 19.49 -4.73 -12.88
C GLY A 52 19.17 -3.97 -14.16
N TYR A 53 19.59 -2.71 -14.19
CA TYR A 53 19.47 -1.78 -15.31
C TYR A 53 19.83 -2.45 -16.65
N ALA A 54 18.96 -2.27 -17.65
CA ALA A 54 19.11 -2.83 -19.00
C ALA A 54 19.33 -4.35 -19.05
N GLY A 55 18.92 -5.09 -18.01
CA GLY A 55 18.98 -6.55 -17.96
C GLY A 55 20.26 -7.10 -17.33
N GLY A 56 20.90 -6.31 -16.46
CA GLY A 56 22.11 -6.68 -15.72
C GLY A 56 23.38 -6.69 -16.57
N GLY A 57 24.51 -6.31 -15.97
CA GLY A 57 25.80 -6.25 -16.67
C GLY A 57 26.04 -5.00 -17.52
N VAL A 58 25.15 -4.02 -17.45
CA VAL A 58 25.26 -2.73 -18.14
C VAL A 58 25.51 -1.64 -17.11
N ALA A 59 26.56 -0.83 -17.32
CA ALA A 59 26.89 0.26 -16.42
C ALA A 59 25.78 1.32 -16.40
N LEU A 60 25.52 1.89 -15.22
CA LEU A 60 24.58 3.00 -15.10
C LEU A 60 25.10 4.21 -15.88
N PRO A 61 24.26 4.85 -16.72
CA PRO A 61 24.69 5.93 -17.60
C PRO A 61 25.09 7.17 -16.78
N LEU A 62 26.10 7.91 -17.26
CA LEU A 62 26.42 9.25 -16.79
C LEU A 62 25.79 10.26 -17.74
N VAL A 63 24.51 10.59 -17.48
CA VAL A 63 23.72 11.50 -18.33
C VAL A 63 24.20 12.95 -18.12
N PRO A 64 24.54 13.71 -19.16
CA PRO A 64 24.92 15.11 -19.02
C PRO A 64 23.79 15.98 -18.45
N ALA A 65 24.14 16.94 -17.60
CA ALA A 65 23.18 17.93 -17.11
C ALA A 65 22.69 18.82 -18.25
N ALA A 66 21.36 18.93 -18.37
CA ALA A 66 20.71 19.89 -19.25
C ALA A 66 20.50 21.24 -18.54
N ILE A 67 20.38 21.22 -17.21
CA ILE A 67 20.08 22.40 -16.40
C ILE A 67 20.61 22.25 -14.98
N VAL A 68 20.96 23.37 -14.36
CA VAL A 68 21.44 23.46 -12.98
C VAL A 68 20.46 24.23 -12.11
N VAL A 69 20.22 23.74 -10.89
CA VAL A 69 19.43 24.42 -9.86
C VAL A 69 20.31 24.66 -8.63
N ALA A 70 20.39 25.91 -8.19
CA ALA A 70 21.10 26.31 -6.98
C ALA A 70 20.16 26.31 -5.75
N PRO A 71 20.66 26.12 -4.52
CA PRO A 71 19.83 26.28 -3.33
C PRO A 71 19.32 27.72 -3.21
N ALA A 72 18.11 27.89 -2.71
CA ALA A 72 17.54 29.21 -2.37
C ALA A 72 16.68 29.08 -1.12
N ALA A 73 16.42 30.21 -0.46
CA ALA A 73 15.58 30.24 0.73
C ALA A 73 14.12 29.91 0.41
N GLY A 74 13.45 29.22 1.33
CA GLY A 74 12.04 28.82 1.21
C GLY A 74 11.83 27.47 0.52
N ASP A 75 10.58 27.17 0.20
CA ASP A 75 10.18 25.92 -0.45
C ASP A 75 10.71 25.83 -1.89
N ALA A 76 11.54 24.83 -2.15
CA ALA A 76 12.15 24.56 -3.45
C ALA A 76 11.30 23.64 -4.35
N THR A 77 10.16 23.13 -3.87
CA THR A 77 9.32 22.13 -4.58
C THR A 77 9.00 22.57 -6.00
N ALA A 78 8.38 23.75 -6.17
CA ALA A 78 7.94 24.21 -7.48
C ALA A 78 9.11 24.49 -8.43
N ARG A 79 10.23 24.98 -7.91
CA ARG A 79 11.42 25.31 -8.70
C ARG A 79 12.14 24.07 -9.22
N ILE A 80 12.31 23.05 -8.39
CA ILE A 80 12.92 21.78 -8.84
C ILE A 80 11.95 21.05 -9.77
N GLN A 81 10.64 21.06 -9.49
CA GLN A 81 9.65 20.49 -10.40
C GLN A 81 9.69 21.17 -11.78
N ALA A 82 9.78 22.50 -11.82
CA ALA A 82 9.92 23.23 -13.08
C ALA A 82 11.18 22.83 -13.87
N ALA A 83 12.28 22.51 -13.20
CA ALA A 83 13.50 22.00 -13.84
C ALA A 83 13.28 20.61 -14.45
N LEU A 84 12.62 19.71 -13.70
CA LEU A 84 12.28 18.36 -14.17
C LEU A 84 11.34 18.42 -15.37
N ASP A 85 10.31 19.27 -15.31
CA ASP A 85 9.35 19.49 -16.40
C ASP A 85 10.05 20.06 -17.64
N PHE A 86 10.94 21.04 -17.46
CA PHE A 86 11.74 21.58 -18.55
C PHE A 86 12.60 20.51 -19.24
N VAL A 87 13.25 19.64 -18.46
CA VAL A 87 14.03 18.54 -19.03
C VAL A 87 13.12 17.52 -19.71
N ALA A 88 11.94 17.23 -19.15
CA ALA A 88 10.95 16.36 -19.76
C ALA A 88 10.46 16.87 -21.13
N ASP A 89 10.38 18.19 -21.33
CA ASP A 89 9.96 18.82 -22.58
C ASP A 89 11.02 18.73 -23.70
N ARG A 90 12.29 18.45 -23.38
CA ARG A 90 13.39 18.35 -24.36
C ARG A 90 13.28 17.09 -25.20
N PRO A 91 13.68 17.10 -26.49
CA PRO A 91 13.77 15.87 -27.27
C PRO A 91 14.76 14.89 -26.63
N ALA A 92 14.44 13.60 -26.68
CA ALA A 92 15.37 12.56 -26.28
C ALA A 92 16.50 12.42 -27.32
N ASP A 93 17.70 12.08 -26.86
CA ASP A 93 18.83 11.71 -27.69
C ASP A 93 18.67 10.31 -28.29
N ALA A 94 19.70 9.85 -29.03
CA ALA A 94 19.68 8.54 -29.68
C ALA A 94 19.65 7.35 -28.70
N GLN A 95 20.00 7.60 -27.44
CA GLN A 95 20.00 6.62 -26.35
C GLN A 95 18.73 6.73 -25.49
N GLY A 96 17.84 7.68 -25.79
CA GLY A 96 16.57 7.88 -25.08
C GLY A 96 16.64 8.84 -23.90
N PHE A 97 17.74 9.57 -23.68
CA PHE A 97 17.88 10.54 -22.61
C PHE A 97 17.52 11.96 -23.05
N ARG A 98 16.85 12.70 -22.17
CA ARG A 98 16.53 14.13 -22.35
C ARG A 98 17.50 15.05 -21.62
N GLY A 99 18.14 14.51 -20.57
CA GLY A 99 19.19 15.15 -19.79
C GLY A 99 19.01 14.95 -18.28
N ALA A 100 19.97 15.44 -17.51
CA ALA A 100 19.88 15.51 -16.05
C ALA A 100 19.53 16.92 -15.55
N VAL A 101 18.77 16.99 -14.46
CA VAL A 101 18.67 18.16 -13.58
C VAL A 101 19.75 18.02 -12.52
N GLN A 102 20.75 18.90 -12.55
CA GLN A 102 21.83 18.95 -11.57
C GLN A 102 21.47 19.92 -10.44
N LEU A 103 21.32 19.40 -9.23
CA LEU A 103 21.23 20.20 -8.01
C LEU A 103 22.65 20.52 -7.51
N LEU A 104 22.94 21.79 -7.24
CA LEU A 104 24.20 22.19 -6.62
C LEU A 104 24.22 21.86 -5.12
N PRO A 105 25.41 21.77 -4.49
CA PRO A 105 25.55 21.65 -3.05
C PRO A 105 24.69 22.67 -2.30
N GLY A 106 23.93 22.20 -1.31
CA GLY A 106 22.99 23.00 -0.54
C GLY A 106 21.83 22.18 0.03
N ARG A 107 21.01 22.85 0.85
CA ARG A 107 19.80 22.29 1.44
C ARG A 107 18.57 22.85 0.74
N TYR A 108 17.64 21.98 0.39
CA TYR A 108 16.41 22.29 -0.34
C TYR A 108 15.21 21.79 0.47
N GLU A 109 14.48 22.73 1.07
CA GLU A 109 13.25 22.43 1.80
C GLU A 109 12.11 22.18 0.81
N LEU A 110 11.41 21.05 0.93
CA LEU A 110 10.32 20.65 0.04
C LEU A 110 9.05 20.48 0.87
N ALA A 111 8.11 21.44 0.74
CA ALA A 111 6.79 21.30 1.35
C ALA A 111 5.91 20.28 0.61
N GLY A 112 6.18 20.04 -0.68
CA GLY A 112 5.55 19.01 -1.50
C GLY A 112 6.52 17.91 -1.91
N ARG A 113 6.29 17.32 -3.10
CA ARG A 113 7.03 16.17 -3.62
C ARG A 113 7.48 16.42 -5.05
N LEU A 114 8.57 15.76 -5.44
CA LEU A 114 9.09 15.79 -6.80
C LEU A 114 8.53 14.62 -7.61
N ARG A 115 8.09 14.89 -8.84
CA ARG A 115 7.53 13.90 -9.75
C ARG A 115 8.31 13.86 -11.06
N ILE A 116 8.71 12.66 -11.47
CA ILE A 116 9.27 12.38 -12.80
C ILE A 116 8.23 11.58 -13.59
N GLN A 117 7.73 12.16 -14.67
CA GLN A 117 6.61 11.61 -15.46
C GLN A 117 6.97 11.37 -16.93
N ALA A 118 8.26 11.50 -17.29
CA ALA A 118 8.74 11.31 -18.65
C ALA A 118 10.02 10.45 -18.67
N SER A 119 10.16 9.67 -19.74
CA SER A 119 11.37 8.89 -20.00
C SER A 119 12.58 9.78 -20.25
N GLY A 120 13.77 9.29 -19.90
CA GLY A 120 15.05 9.95 -20.19
C GLY A 120 15.43 11.09 -19.25
N VAL A 121 14.72 11.25 -18.12
CA VAL A 121 14.94 12.34 -17.16
C VAL A 121 15.69 11.82 -15.94
N VAL A 122 16.73 12.54 -15.53
CA VAL A 122 17.54 12.21 -14.35
C VAL A 122 17.55 13.36 -13.36
N LEU A 123 17.38 13.06 -12.07
CA LEU A 123 17.64 14.00 -10.97
C LEU A 123 18.97 13.64 -10.30
N ARG A 124 19.93 14.57 -10.32
CA ARG A 124 21.29 14.36 -9.79
C ARG A 124 21.66 15.44 -8.78
N GLY A 125 22.23 15.05 -7.65
CA GLY A 125 22.88 15.98 -6.71
C GLY A 125 24.41 16.01 -6.82
N ALA A 126 25.05 16.54 -5.79
CA ALA A 126 26.50 16.62 -5.63
C ALA A 126 26.99 15.87 -4.37
N GLY A 127 26.44 14.67 -4.16
CA GLY A 127 26.70 13.79 -3.02
C GLY A 127 26.00 14.26 -1.75
N GLU A 128 26.53 13.86 -0.59
CA GLU A 128 26.01 14.22 0.75
C GLU A 128 25.85 15.74 0.98
N LYS A 129 26.51 16.58 0.18
CA LYS A 129 26.41 18.04 0.26
C LYS A 129 25.11 18.59 -0.34
N THR A 130 24.34 17.79 -1.08
CA THR A 130 23.02 18.15 -1.62
C THR A 130 21.96 17.45 -0.81
N VAL A 131 21.19 18.20 -0.03
CA VAL A 131 20.19 17.66 0.90
C VAL A 131 18.79 18.09 0.45
N LEU A 132 17.96 17.13 0.09
CA LEU A 132 16.53 17.31 -0.14
C LEU A 132 15.76 16.97 1.13
N VAL A 133 14.92 17.90 1.59
CA VAL A 133 14.27 17.81 2.89
C VAL A 133 12.75 17.71 2.69
N ALA A 134 12.15 16.59 3.06
CA ALA A 134 10.71 16.44 3.10
C ALA A 134 10.16 17.19 4.32
N ALA A 135 9.76 18.44 4.12
CA ALA A 135 9.23 19.34 5.16
C ALA A 135 7.70 19.24 5.31
N GLY A 136 7.02 18.59 4.37
CA GLY A 136 5.57 18.34 4.43
C GLY A 136 5.19 17.15 5.34
N THR A 137 3.91 17.09 5.72
CA THR A 137 3.35 16.03 6.59
C THR A 137 2.67 14.90 5.82
N GLU A 138 2.88 14.84 4.50
CA GLU A 138 2.30 13.76 3.69
C GLU A 138 3.16 12.50 3.79
N ARG A 139 2.52 11.32 3.69
CA ARG A 139 3.21 10.05 3.93
C ARG A 139 3.88 9.41 2.72
N GLY A 140 3.61 9.82 1.47
CA GLY A 140 4.23 9.13 0.33
C GLY A 140 5.61 9.68 -0.05
N ALA A 141 6.14 9.24 -1.19
CA ALA A 141 7.55 9.47 -1.53
C ALA A 141 7.94 10.94 -1.76
N LEU A 142 9.11 11.33 -1.23
CA LEU A 142 9.73 12.63 -1.50
C LEU A 142 10.01 12.81 -3.00
N ILE A 143 10.52 11.77 -3.65
CA ILE A 143 10.77 11.70 -5.09
C ILE A 143 10.04 10.49 -5.66
N ALA A 144 9.18 10.71 -6.65
CA ALA A 144 8.45 9.64 -7.33
C ALA A 144 8.66 9.69 -8.84
N ALA A 145 9.14 8.59 -9.44
CA ALA A 145 9.07 8.38 -10.87
C ALA A 145 7.91 7.45 -11.20
N ARG A 146 6.89 7.95 -11.89
CA ARG A 146 5.66 7.19 -12.13
C ARG A 146 5.25 7.27 -13.59
N GLY A 147 5.28 6.13 -14.27
CA GLY A 147 4.60 5.94 -15.55
C GLY A 147 3.09 5.83 -15.38
N VAL A 148 2.39 5.72 -16.50
CA VAL A 148 0.94 5.54 -16.53
C VAL A 148 0.63 4.04 -16.53
N ALA A 149 -0.36 3.63 -15.73
CA ALA A 149 -0.85 2.25 -15.67
C ALA A 149 -1.65 1.89 -16.94
N LYS A 150 -0.94 1.65 -18.05
CA LYS A 150 -1.52 1.20 -19.32
C LYS A 150 -0.74 0.01 -19.85
N GLU A 151 -1.35 -1.16 -19.84
CA GLU A 151 -0.84 -2.37 -20.50
C GLU A 151 -1.95 -2.95 -21.38
N ASP A 152 -1.80 -2.78 -22.68
CA ASP A 152 -2.70 -3.39 -23.67
C ASP A 152 -2.09 -4.71 -24.14
N PHE A 153 -2.83 -5.82 -24.02
CA PHE A 153 -2.36 -7.16 -24.38
C PHE A 153 -2.93 -7.62 -25.71
N GLY A 154 -2.10 -8.29 -26.51
CA GLY A 154 -2.54 -9.03 -27.69
C GLY A 154 -3.20 -10.37 -27.33
N SER A 155 -3.55 -11.16 -28.34
CA SER A 155 -4.13 -12.49 -28.15
C SER A 155 -3.21 -13.40 -27.35
N ALA A 156 -3.76 -14.01 -26.29
CA ALA A 156 -3.06 -14.97 -25.45
C ALA A 156 -2.89 -16.31 -26.18
N ARG A 157 -1.67 -16.84 -26.19
CA ARG A 157 -1.29 -18.13 -26.79
C ARG A 157 -0.97 -19.11 -25.68
N ALA A 158 -1.44 -20.35 -25.81
CA ALA A 158 -1.18 -21.37 -24.81
C ALA A 158 0.25 -21.89 -24.93
N VAL A 159 0.89 -22.16 -23.78
CA VAL A 159 2.12 -22.95 -23.71
C VAL A 159 1.74 -24.42 -23.82
N THR A 160 2.35 -25.15 -24.75
CA THR A 160 2.00 -26.56 -25.06
C THR A 160 2.92 -27.58 -24.40
N ASP A 161 4.03 -27.15 -23.78
CA ASP A 161 4.89 -28.05 -23.02
C ASP A 161 4.12 -28.66 -21.84
N ALA A 162 4.34 -29.96 -21.59
CA ALA A 162 3.79 -30.61 -20.40
C ALA A 162 4.34 -29.97 -19.10
N ARG A 163 5.63 -29.58 -19.14
CA ARG A 163 6.35 -28.84 -18.11
C ARG A 163 7.38 -27.91 -18.75
N VAL A 164 7.39 -26.65 -18.34
CA VAL A 164 8.52 -25.73 -18.50
C VAL A 164 9.19 -25.59 -17.14
N PRO A 165 10.44 -26.07 -16.95
CA PRO A 165 11.07 -26.11 -15.64
C PRO A 165 11.54 -24.74 -15.16
N VAL A 166 11.78 -24.63 -13.85
CA VAL A 166 12.41 -23.46 -13.21
C VAL A 166 13.80 -23.24 -13.80
N GLY A 167 14.10 -21.99 -14.15
CA GLY A 167 15.39 -21.63 -14.78
C GLY A 167 15.42 -21.86 -16.30
N ALA A 168 14.29 -22.24 -16.91
CA ALA A 168 14.15 -22.31 -18.36
C ALA A 168 13.96 -20.91 -18.98
N THR A 169 14.55 -20.73 -20.16
CA THR A 169 14.33 -19.56 -21.03
C THR A 169 13.61 -19.94 -22.32
N ARG A 170 13.34 -21.23 -22.55
CA ARG A 170 12.64 -21.72 -23.75
C ARG A 170 11.28 -22.30 -23.38
N LEU A 171 10.27 -22.00 -24.18
CA LEU A 171 8.93 -22.57 -24.11
C LEU A 171 8.34 -22.73 -25.52
N THR A 172 7.39 -23.65 -25.66
CA THR A 172 6.70 -23.96 -26.90
C THR A 172 5.28 -23.44 -26.85
N LEU A 173 4.88 -22.67 -27.86
CA LEU A 173 3.53 -22.12 -27.98
C LEU A 173 2.65 -22.97 -28.90
N SER A 174 1.35 -22.85 -28.73
CA SER A 174 0.37 -23.36 -29.70
C SER A 174 0.54 -22.72 -31.08
N ASP A 175 0.91 -21.44 -31.09
CA ASP A 175 1.22 -20.68 -32.29
C ASP A 175 2.11 -19.46 -31.97
N ALA A 176 3.29 -19.38 -32.60
CA ALA A 176 4.19 -18.23 -32.49
C ALA A 176 4.02 -17.22 -33.64
N SER A 177 3.12 -17.45 -34.59
CA SER A 177 2.92 -16.57 -35.74
C SER A 177 2.62 -15.12 -35.33
N GLY A 178 3.23 -14.15 -36.01
CA GLY A 178 3.05 -12.73 -35.72
C GLY A 178 3.70 -12.21 -34.42
N LEU A 179 4.49 -13.01 -33.71
CA LEU A 179 5.44 -12.51 -32.70
C LEU A 179 6.76 -12.13 -33.35
N GLY A 180 7.43 -11.12 -32.79
CA GLY A 180 8.76 -10.69 -33.23
C GLY A 180 9.84 -10.88 -32.18
N VAL A 181 11.09 -11.10 -32.62
CA VAL A 181 12.27 -10.95 -31.75
C VAL A 181 12.38 -9.49 -31.29
N GLY A 182 12.70 -9.28 -30.02
CA GLY A 182 12.69 -7.97 -29.36
C GLY A 182 11.32 -7.54 -28.81
N GLU A 183 10.25 -8.26 -29.14
CA GLU A 183 8.91 -7.94 -28.62
C GLU A 183 8.81 -8.23 -27.12
N THR A 184 8.18 -7.31 -26.38
CA THR A 184 7.90 -7.50 -24.95
C THR A 184 6.60 -8.29 -24.78
N VAL A 185 6.64 -9.32 -23.93
CA VAL A 185 5.55 -10.27 -23.71
C VAL A 185 5.27 -10.44 -22.22
N ALA A 186 4.02 -10.73 -21.88
CA ALA A 186 3.61 -11.20 -20.57
C ALA A 186 3.38 -12.71 -20.61
N ILE A 187 4.01 -13.41 -19.67
CA ILE A 187 3.78 -14.83 -19.40
C ILE A 187 2.96 -14.92 -18.14
N THR A 188 1.84 -15.65 -18.17
CA THR A 188 0.96 -15.82 -17.00
C THR A 188 0.80 -17.28 -16.63
N ARG A 189 0.80 -17.56 -15.32
CA ARG A 189 0.47 -18.86 -14.74
C ARG A 189 -0.72 -18.69 -13.77
N PRO A 190 -1.84 -19.40 -13.97
CA PRO A 190 -2.99 -19.29 -13.08
C PRO A 190 -2.71 -19.95 -11.72
N THR A 191 -3.46 -19.53 -10.69
CA THR A 191 -3.60 -20.30 -9.45
C THR A 191 -4.85 -21.17 -9.54
N THR A 192 -4.68 -22.48 -9.75
CA THR A 192 -5.79 -23.42 -9.80
C THR A 192 -6.07 -24.02 -8.42
N LYS A 193 -7.24 -24.64 -8.26
CA LYS A 193 -7.60 -25.34 -7.03
C LYS A 193 -6.61 -26.46 -6.72
N GLU A 194 -6.21 -27.21 -7.74
CA GLU A 194 -5.28 -28.33 -7.64
C GLU A 194 -3.91 -27.86 -7.14
N TRP A 195 -3.42 -26.72 -7.62
CA TRP A 195 -2.15 -26.18 -7.16
C TRP A 195 -2.23 -25.65 -5.73
N SER A 196 -3.28 -24.87 -5.40
CA SER A 196 -3.47 -24.41 -4.02
C SER A 196 -3.59 -25.56 -3.03
N HIS A 197 -4.26 -26.64 -3.42
CA HIS A 197 -4.39 -27.86 -2.63
C HIS A 197 -3.05 -28.56 -2.41
N GLU A 198 -2.26 -28.74 -3.47
CA GLU A 198 -0.93 -29.34 -3.38
C GLU A 198 0.00 -28.54 -2.46
N LEU A 199 -0.14 -27.20 -2.45
CA LEU A 199 0.61 -26.33 -1.56
C LEU A 199 0.08 -26.32 -0.11
N GLY A 200 -1.10 -26.88 0.15
CA GLY A 200 -1.81 -26.80 1.42
C GLY A 200 -2.37 -25.40 1.73
N MET A 201 -2.47 -24.53 0.73
CA MET A 201 -2.89 -23.12 0.91
C MET A 201 -4.41 -22.93 0.87
N ASP A 202 -5.18 -23.98 0.57
CA ASP A 202 -6.63 -23.98 0.66
C ASP A 202 -7.16 -24.39 2.06
N VAL A 203 -6.27 -24.67 3.02
CA VAL A 203 -6.60 -25.07 4.39
C VAL A 203 -5.99 -24.11 5.42
N ALA A 204 -6.80 -23.55 6.32
CA ALA A 204 -6.35 -22.67 7.40
C ALA A 204 -7.21 -22.83 8.67
N PRO A 205 -6.63 -22.60 9.87
CA PRO A 205 -7.40 -22.59 11.12
C PRO A 205 -8.33 -21.37 11.22
N GLY A 206 -9.55 -21.56 11.75
CA GLY A 206 -10.51 -20.49 12.03
C GLY A 206 -11.45 -20.15 10.86
N ARG A 207 -12.05 -18.94 10.87
CA ARG A 207 -12.88 -18.46 9.75
C ARG A 207 -12.04 -18.42 8.47
N GLN A 208 -12.56 -18.94 7.35
CA GLN A 208 -11.88 -19.25 6.07
C GLN A 208 -11.18 -18.08 5.32
N GLN A 209 -10.93 -16.94 5.96
CA GLN A 209 -10.39 -15.74 5.32
C GLN A 209 -8.91 -15.81 4.91
N PHE A 210 -8.18 -16.84 5.38
CA PHE A 210 -6.75 -17.01 5.14
C PHE A 210 -6.40 -18.01 4.02
N ALA A 211 -7.40 -18.72 3.47
CA ALA A 211 -7.17 -19.68 2.40
C ALA A 211 -7.02 -18.99 1.03
N TRP A 212 -6.11 -19.49 0.20
CA TRP A 212 -5.94 -19.05 -1.18
C TRP A 212 -7.16 -19.44 -2.00
N LYS A 213 -7.82 -18.45 -2.59
CA LYS A 213 -8.93 -18.68 -3.50
C LYS A 213 -8.39 -19.00 -4.91
N PRO A 214 -8.97 -19.98 -5.63
CA PRO A 214 -8.64 -20.20 -7.04
C PRO A 214 -8.77 -18.90 -7.85
N ALA A 215 -7.86 -18.72 -8.81
CA ALA A 215 -7.72 -17.54 -9.67
C ALA A 215 -7.39 -16.21 -8.97
N ALA A 216 -7.34 -16.14 -7.64
CA ALA A 216 -7.06 -14.89 -6.93
C ALA A 216 -5.60 -14.43 -7.00
N MET A 217 -4.68 -15.31 -7.41
CA MET A 217 -3.23 -15.08 -7.38
C MET A 217 -2.59 -15.51 -8.71
N THR A 218 -2.77 -14.74 -9.79
CA THR A 218 -2.14 -15.08 -11.08
C THR A 218 -0.70 -14.60 -11.10
N LEU A 219 0.26 -15.52 -11.27
CA LEU A 219 1.66 -15.15 -11.45
C LEU A 219 1.87 -14.60 -12.85
N ARG A 220 2.69 -13.54 -12.96
CA ARG A 220 3.00 -12.88 -14.23
C ARG A 220 4.49 -12.56 -14.30
N TRP A 221 5.07 -12.79 -15.47
CA TRP A 221 6.41 -12.34 -15.82
C TRP A 221 6.37 -11.48 -17.07
N THR A 222 7.11 -10.38 -17.07
CA THR A 222 7.37 -9.59 -18.27
C THR A 222 8.73 -9.97 -18.84
N ARG A 223 8.77 -10.42 -20.10
CA ARG A 223 10.00 -10.83 -20.79
C ARG A 223 10.11 -10.22 -22.17
N THR A 224 11.31 -10.29 -22.74
CA THR A 224 11.59 -9.93 -24.13
C THR A 224 11.87 -11.21 -24.91
N ILE A 225 11.30 -11.34 -26.11
CA ILE A 225 11.62 -12.46 -26.99
C ILE A 225 13.04 -12.29 -27.53
N ALA A 226 13.95 -13.21 -27.19
CA ALA A 226 15.32 -13.23 -27.66
C ALA A 226 15.49 -14.02 -28.98
N ALA A 227 14.68 -15.06 -29.22
CA ALA A 227 14.70 -15.84 -30.46
C ALA A 227 13.36 -16.57 -30.69
N ILE A 228 13.06 -16.88 -31.96
CA ILE A 228 11.90 -17.69 -32.37
C ILE A 228 12.36 -18.76 -33.35
N GLU A 229 12.06 -20.02 -33.03
CA GLU A 229 12.38 -21.21 -33.84
C GLU A 229 11.10 -22.04 -34.03
N GLY A 230 10.37 -21.82 -35.11
CA GLY A 230 9.03 -22.38 -35.30
C GLY A 230 8.08 -21.86 -34.23
N ASN A 231 7.51 -22.75 -33.41
CA ASN A 231 6.67 -22.39 -32.27
C ASN A 231 7.42 -22.27 -30.94
N VAL A 232 8.75 -22.48 -30.94
CA VAL A 232 9.58 -22.34 -29.75
C VAL A 232 10.04 -20.89 -29.61
N VAL A 233 9.80 -20.31 -28.45
CA VAL A 233 10.21 -18.94 -28.09
C VAL A 233 11.31 -19.03 -27.05
N THR A 234 12.40 -18.28 -27.26
CA THR A 234 13.45 -18.05 -26.26
C THR A 234 13.26 -16.67 -25.63
N LEU A 235 13.30 -16.59 -24.30
CA LEU A 235 13.13 -15.40 -23.48
C LEU A 235 14.50 -14.83 -23.07
N ASP A 236 14.54 -13.52 -22.80
CA ASP A 236 15.73 -12.80 -22.34
C ASP A 236 16.17 -13.13 -20.90
N ALA A 237 15.23 -13.57 -20.06
CA ALA A 237 15.46 -13.97 -18.68
C ALA A 237 14.64 -15.22 -18.30
N PRO A 238 15.13 -16.03 -17.34
CA PRO A 238 14.47 -17.29 -16.98
C PRO A 238 13.12 -17.08 -16.31
N LEU A 239 12.25 -18.11 -16.41
CA LEU A 239 11.06 -18.24 -15.57
C LEU A 239 11.45 -18.80 -14.19
N THR A 240 10.89 -18.21 -13.14
CA THR A 240 11.24 -18.51 -11.75
C THR A 240 10.21 -19.39 -11.03
N THR A 241 9.15 -19.80 -11.72
CA THR A 241 8.22 -20.84 -11.28
C THR A 241 7.87 -21.70 -12.50
N ALA A 242 7.83 -23.01 -12.32
CA ALA A 242 7.52 -23.94 -13.42
C ALA A 242 6.11 -23.71 -13.97
N LEU A 243 5.97 -23.87 -15.30
CA LEU A 243 4.67 -23.95 -15.97
C LEU A 243 4.32 -25.42 -16.13
N GLU A 244 3.22 -25.87 -15.54
CA GLU A 244 2.86 -27.29 -15.50
C GLU A 244 1.44 -27.49 -16.03
N ALA A 245 1.27 -28.33 -17.05
CA ALA A 245 -0.04 -28.58 -17.65
C ALA A 245 -1.08 -29.06 -16.62
N LYS A 246 -0.67 -29.89 -15.65
CA LYS A 246 -1.54 -30.39 -14.55
C LYS A 246 -2.08 -29.28 -13.62
N PHE A 247 -1.44 -28.12 -13.59
CA PHE A 247 -1.86 -26.94 -12.81
C PHE A 247 -2.34 -25.80 -13.72
N GLY A 248 -2.84 -26.12 -14.92
CA GLY A 248 -3.40 -25.15 -15.86
C GLY A 248 -2.41 -24.55 -16.87
N GLY A 249 -1.15 -24.99 -16.87
CA GLY A 249 -0.12 -24.58 -17.82
C GLY A 249 0.24 -23.09 -17.73
N GLY A 250 0.61 -22.50 -18.86
CA GLY A 250 0.90 -21.08 -18.97
C GLY A 250 0.36 -20.48 -20.26
N LYS A 251 0.29 -19.14 -20.30
CA LYS A 251 -0.06 -18.38 -21.50
C LYS A 251 0.98 -17.29 -21.74
N LEU A 252 1.16 -16.95 -23.02
CA LEU A 252 1.99 -15.83 -23.46
C LEU A 252 1.14 -14.86 -24.29
N ALA A 253 1.21 -13.56 -23.97
CA ALA A 253 0.60 -12.49 -24.75
C ALA A 253 1.59 -11.36 -24.99
N ALA A 254 1.59 -10.80 -26.21
CA ALA A 254 2.36 -9.60 -26.52
C ALA A 254 1.82 -8.38 -25.78
N ILE A 255 2.71 -7.51 -25.30
CA ILE A 255 2.34 -6.20 -24.75
C ILE A 255 2.41 -5.18 -25.89
N LYS A 256 1.25 -4.66 -26.31
CA LYS A 256 1.12 -3.78 -27.49
C LYS A 256 1.34 -2.31 -27.17
N ALA A 257 1.01 -1.88 -25.97
CA ALA A 257 1.31 -0.56 -25.46
C ALA A 257 1.66 -0.66 -23.98
N SER A 258 2.69 0.07 -23.58
CA SER A 258 3.07 0.23 -22.17
C SER A 258 3.13 1.70 -21.82
N GLY A 259 2.50 2.13 -20.73
CA GLY A 259 2.70 3.46 -20.14
C GLY A 259 3.98 3.59 -19.30
N ARG A 260 4.91 2.64 -19.42
CA ARG A 260 6.16 2.62 -18.65
C ARG A 260 7.12 3.73 -19.06
N LEU A 261 7.72 4.39 -18.08
CA LEU A 261 8.86 5.28 -18.31
C LEU A 261 10.11 4.44 -18.58
N ARG A 262 11.03 4.99 -19.37
CA ARG A 262 12.35 4.39 -19.63
C ARG A 262 13.48 5.33 -19.26
N HIS A 263 14.63 4.80 -18.86
CA HIS A 263 15.85 5.60 -18.66
C HIS A 263 15.68 6.73 -17.63
N VAL A 264 15.16 6.39 -16.45
CA VAL A 264 14.93 7.34 -15.35
C VAL A 264 15.92 7.10 -14.21
N GLY A 265 16.52 8.17 -13.71
CA GLY A 265 17.54 8.12 -12.66
C GLY A 265 17.30 9.10 -11.51
N VAL A 266 17.59 8.67 -10.28
CA VAL A 266 17.72 9.56 -9.11
C VAL A 266 19.04 9.24 -8.41
N GLU A 267 19.93 10.21 -8.28
CA GLU A 267 21.30 9.89 -7.86
C GLU A 267 22.08 10.97 -7.12
N ASN A 268 23.09 10.51 -6.37
CA ASN A 268 24.18 11.31 -5.80
C ASN A 268 23.69 12.46 -4.89
N LEU A 269 22.84 12.16 -3.90
CA LEU A 269 22.23 13.15 -3.00
C LEU A 269 21.84 12.57 -1.63
N ARG A 270 21.48 13.44 -0.70
CA ARG A 270 20.92 13.07 0.61
C ARG A 270 19.45 13.45 0.69
N CYS A 271 18.63 12.58 1.26
CA CYS A 271 17.22 12.82 1.58
C CYS A 271 17.01 12.83 3.10
N GLU A 272 16.24 13.78 3.62
CA GLU A 272 15.88 13.83 5.05
C GLU A 272 14.38 14.07 5.22
N SER A 273 13.73 13.31 6.09
CA SER A 273 12.35 13.60 6.52
C SER A 273 12.35 14.46 7.78
N VAL A 274 11.53 15.52 7.79
CA VAL A 274 11.26 16.31 9.01
C VAL A 274 10.22 15.58 9.85
N TYR A 275 10.38 15.53 11.16
CA TYR A 275 9.47 14.86 12.10
C TYR A 275 9.34 15.66 13.40
N ASP A 276 8.35 15.35 14.22
CA ASP A 276 8.20 15.92 15.56
C ASP A 276 9.26 15.37 16.51
N ALA A 277 10.30 16.16 16.80
CA ALA A 277 11.38 15.77 17.70
C ALA A 277 10.92 15.46 19.14
N ALA A 278 9.74 15.92 19.56
CA ALA A 278 9.16 15.57 20.85
C ALA A 278 8.52 14.16 20.87
N ASN A 279 8.33 13.55 19.69
CA ASN A 279 7.80 12.20 19.53
C ASN A 279 8.79 11.33 18.72
N PRO A 280 9.63 10.50 19.37
CA PRO A 280 10.57 9.62 18.67
C PRO A 280 9.89 8.49 17.86
N LEU A 281 8.57 8.33 18.01
CA LEU A 281 7.73 7.40 17.24
C LEU A 281 6.78 8.16 16.29
N ASP A 282 7.12 9.39 15.90
CA ASP A 282 6.30 10.17 14.97
C ASP A 282 6.11 9.43 13.64
N GLU A 283 4.92 9.58 13.06
CA GLU A 283 4.53 9.00 11.77
C GLU A 283 3.86 10.01 10.85
N GLN A 284 3.80 11.28 11.28
CA GLN A 284 3.16 12.38 10.57
C GLN A 284 4.15 13.11 9.66
N HIS A 285 4.97 12.33 8.95
CA HIS A 285 5.99 12.77 8.02
C HIS A 285 6.15 11.79 6.85
N ALA A 286 7.16 11.98 6.00
CA ALA A 286 7.38 11.15 4.81
C ALA A 286 7.80 9.72 5.14
N TRP A 287 7.24 8.73 4.44
CA TRP A 287 7.57 7.32 4.63
C TRP A 287 8.58 6.80 3.61
N GLU A 288 8.65 7.40 2.42
CA GLU A 288 9.47 6.90 1.32
C GLU A 288 10.38 8.03 0.81
N ALA A 289 11.64 7.72 0.51
CA ALA A 289 12.57 8.69 -0.09
C ALA A 289 12.43 8.68 -1.60
N VAL A 290 12.47 7.48 -2.21
CA VAL A 290 12.36 7.29 -3.66
C VAL A 290 11.39 6.15 -3.98
N PHE A 291 10.39 6.44 -4.82
CA PHE A 291 9.44 5.46 -5.31
C PHE A 291 9.39 5.42 -6.84
N PHE A 292 9.59 4.25 -7.42
CA PHE A 292 9.42 4.00 -8.85
C PHE A 292 8.17 3.15 -9.10
N GLU A 293 7.32 3.57 -10.03
CA GLU A 293 6.16 2.79 -10.50
C GLU A 293 6.06 2.86 -12.02
N HIS A 294 5.80 1.72 -12.67
CA HIS A 294 5.84 1.60 -14.13
C HIS A 294 7.13 2.17 -14.76
N VAL A 295 8.30 1.80 -14.23
CA VAL A 295 9.62 2.20 -14.76
C VAL A 295 10.36 0.98 -15.31
N GLU A 296 10.89 1.11 -16.51
CA GLU A 296 11.76 0.14 -17.17
C GLU A 296 13.15 0.75 -17.36
N ASP A 297 14.23 0.01 -17.10
CA ASP A 297 15.60 0.54 -17.22
C ASP A 297 15.79 1.82 -16.38
N GLY A 298 15.52 1.70 -15.09
CA GLY A 298 15.66 2.80 -14.13
C GLY A 298 16.78 2.55 -13.13
N TRP A 299 17.23 3.61 -12.45
CA TRP A 299 18.18 3.46 -11.35
C TRP A 299 18.01 4.47 -10.22
N VAL A 300 18.41 4.02 -9.02
CA VAL A 300 18.59 4.86 -7.83
C VAL A 300 20.00 4.61 -7.33
N ALA A 301 20.84 5.64 -7.23
CA ALA A 301 22.26 5.42 -6.93
C ALA A 301 22.85 6.47 -5.99
N GLU A 302 23.68 6.05 -5.04
CA GLU A 302 24.45 6.97 -4.18
C GLU A 302 23.54 7.94 -3.39
N ILE A 303 22.52 7.37 -2.75
CA ILE A 303 21.56 8.13 -1.92
C ILE A 303 21.63 7.69 -0.47
N THR A 304 21.81 8.66 0.44
CA THR A 304 21.56 8.46 1.88
C THR A 304 20.22 9.06 2.25
N ALA A 305 19.32 8.25 2.82
CA ALA A 305 18.01 8.67 3.29
C ALA A 305 17.92 8.56 4.82
N ALA A 306 17.51 9.64 5.49
CA ALA A 306 17.41 9.70 6.94
C ALA A 306 16.00 10.04 7.45
N HIS A 307 15.62 9.43 8.58
CA HIS A 307 14.38 9.71 9.33
C HIS A 307 13.06 9.30 8.67
N PHE A 308 13.08 8.58 7.55
CA PHE A 308 11.86 8.11 6.91
C PHE A 308 11.18 7.00 7.73
N ALA A 309 9.83 6.98 7.72
CA ALA A 309 9.04 6.06 8.54
C ALA A 309 8.82 4.66 7.94
N GLY A 310 8.81 4.54 6.61
CA GLY A 310 8.37 3.33 5.89
C GLY A 310 9.35 2.90 4.82
N THR A 311 8.82 2.30 3.74
CA THR A 311 9.54 1.72 2.59
C THR A 311 10.45 2.71 1.88
N VAL A 312 11.65 2.94 2.41
CA VAL A 312 12.51 4.09 2.02
C VAL A 312 12.85 4.10 0.53
N PHE A 313 13.26 2.97 -0.03
CA PHE A 313 13.52 2.77 -1.45
C PHE A 313 12.58 1.71 -2.00
N ASN A 314 11.60 2.15 -2.80
CA ASN A 314 10.48 1.33 -3.22
C ASN A 314 10.43 1.18 -4.75
N VAL A 315 10.54 -0.05 -5.23
CA VAL A 315 10.40 -0.40 -6.65
C VAL A 315 9.06 -1.13 -6.84
N GLY A 316 8.08 -0.43 -7.40
CA GLY A 316 6.70 -0.89 -7.56
C GLY A 316 6.50 -2.02 -8.59
N ALA A 317 5.32 -2.63 -8.58
CA ALA A 317 5.02 -3.86 -9.31
C ALA A 317 5.02 -3.70 -10.84
N GLY A 318 4.81 -2.49 -11.35
CA GLY A 318 4.92 -2.20 -12.78
C GLY A 318 6.35 -2.02 -13.29
N CYS A 319 7.35 -2.09 -12.42
CA CYS A 319 8.75 -1.85 -12.78
C CYS A 319 9.46 -3.11 -13.27
N ARG A 320 10.45 -2.92 -14.16
CA ARG A 320 11.42 -3.97 -14.51
C ARG A 320 12.81 -3.43 -14.81
N ARG A 321 13.85 -4.26 -14.61
CA ARG A 321 15.26 -3.91 -14.94
C ARG A 321 15.69 -2.62 -14.23
N VAL A 322 15.57 -2.62 -12.91
CA VAL A 322 15.93 -1.49 -12.04
C VAL A 322 17.16 -1.83 -11.21
N THR A 323 18.12 -0.91 -11.11
CA THR A 323 19.25 -1.02 -10.17
C THR A 323 19.11 0.01 -9.05
N VAL A 324 19.17 -0.43 -7.80
CA VAL A 324 19.38 0.42 -6.63
C VAL A 324 20.78 0.14 -6.10
N GLN A 325 21.69 1.11 -6.15
CA GLN A 325 23.11 0.88 -5.89
C GLN A 325 23.69 1.89 -4.90
N ASP A 326 24.56 1.44 -4.00
CA ASP A 326 25.33 2.30 -3.10
C ASP A 326 24.43 3.26 -2.28
N CYS A 327 23.24 2.79 -1.88
CA CYS A 327 22.25 3.57 -1.14
C CYS A 327 22.21 3.18 0.34
N ALA A 328 21.88 4.13 1.21
CA ALA A 328 21.80 3.93 2.66
C ALA A 328 20.48 4.46 3.24
N SER A 329 19.91 3.74 4.20
CA SER A 329 18.84 4.23 5.08
C SER A 329 19.30 4.26 6.52
N VAL A 330 19.15 5.40 7.18
CA VAL A 330 19.71 5.64 8.52
C VAL A 330 18.71 6.36 9.43
N ALA A 331 18.81 6.07 10.74
CA ALA A 331 18.03 6.73 11.79
C ALA A 331 16.52 6.83 11.48
N PRO A 332 15.80 5.73 11.19
CA PRO A 332 14.36 5.77 10.92
C PRO A 332 13.56 6.27 12.13
N VAL A 333 12.53 7.07 11.86
CA VAL A 333 11.57 7.58 12.87
C VAL A 333 10.20 7.02 12.54
N SER A 334 9.67 6.18 13.43
CA SER A 334 8.35 5.56 13.33
C SER A 334 8.08 4.71 14.57
N GLU A 335 6.84 4.25 14.72
CA GLU A 335 6.53 3.07 15.54
C GLU A 335 7.33 1.86 15.03
N LEU A 336 7.68 0.94 15.92
CA LEU A 336 8.34 -0.32 15.56
C LEU A 336 7.30 -1.43 15.28
N GLY A 337 6.54 -1.30 14.19
CA GLY A 337 5.38 -2.18 13.95
C GLY A 337 4.90 -2.33 12.50
N GLY A 338 4.65 -3.56 12.06
CA GLY A 338 4.09 -3.86 10.75
C GLY A 338 4.98 -3.37 9.60
N TYR A 339 4.40 -2.70 8.60
CA TYR A 339 5.07 -2.21 7.38
C TYR A 339 5.88 -0.91 7.57
N ARG A 340 6.37 -0.67 8.79
CA ARG A 340 7.24 0.47 9.13
C ARG A 340 8.68 0.03 9.12
N ARG A 341 9.59 0.97 8.84
CA ARG A 341 11.04 0.70 8.73
C ARG A 341 11.34 -0.47 7.78
N HIS A 342 10.55 -0.57 6.71
CA HIS A 342 10.94 -1.32 5.53
C HIS A 342 11.98 -0.49 4.78
N THR A 343 13.09 -1.06 4.37
CA THR A 343 14.15 -0.21 3.79
C THR A 343 14.19 -0.30 2.27
N PHE A 344 14.63 -1.44 1.74
CA PHE A 344 14.77 -1.71 0.32
C PHE A 344 13.71 -2.73 -0.08
N HIS A 345 12.78 -2.31 -0.93
CA HIS A 345 11.63 -3.12 -1.33
C HIS A 345 11.50 -3.18 -2.85
N THR A 346 11.15 -4.36 -3.37
CA THR A 346 10.68 -4.49 -4.74
C THR A 346 9.45 -5.38 -4.84
N SER A 347 8.48 -4.94 -5.64
CA SER A 347 7.43 -5.78 -6.21
C SER A 347 7.60 -5.95 -7.73
N GLY A 348 8.65 -5.35 -8.31
CA GLY A 348 8.99 -5.44 -9.73
C GLY A 348 9.84 -6.67 -10.08
N GLU A 349 10.26 -6.74 -11.34
CA GLU A 349 11.02 -7.88 -11.88
C GLU A 349 12.43 -7.46 -12.34
N GLN A 350 13.41 -8.37 -12.31
CA GLN A 350 14.78 -8.06 -12.73
C GLN A 350 15.38 -6.87 -11.95
N THR A 351 15.11 -6.79 -10.65
CA THR A 351 15.63 -5.73 -9.76
C THR A 351 16.96 -6.14 -9.14
N LEU A 352 17.95 -5.26 -9.15
CA LEU A 352 19.24 -5.43 -8.47
C LEU A 352 19.40 -4.37 -7.38
N PHE A 353 19.50 -4.79 -6.12
CA PHE A 353 20.02 -3.99 -5.03
C PHE A 353 21.49 -4.34 -4.82
N LEU A 354 22.38 -3.36 -4.94
CA LEU A 354 23.82 -3.55 -4.90
C LEU A 354 24.46 -2.66 -3.82
N ARG A 355 25.16 -3.27 -2.86
CA ARG A 355 25.85 -2.56 -1.77
C ARG A 355 24.97 -1.55 -1.04
N CYS A 356 23.74 -1.96 -0.77
CA CYS A 356 22.78 -1.17 -0.03
C CYS A 356 22.95 -1.40 1.48
N ARG A 357 22.88 -0.32 2.27
CA ARG A 357 23.03 -0.35 3.74
C ARG A 357 21.76 0.10 4.45
N ALA A 358 21.38 -0.61 5.51
CA ALA A 358 20.28 -0.20 6.38
C ALA A 358 20.70 -0.19 7.85
N GLU A 359 20.14 0.72 8.63
CA GLU A 359 20.32 0.83 10.08
C GLU A 359 18.97 0.90 10.79
N ASP A 360 18.81 0.15 11.88
CA ASP A 360 17.64 0.15 12.77
C ASP A 360 16.31 -0.13 12.03
N GLY A 361 16.40 -0.83 10.90
CA GLY A 361 15.27 -1.29 10.11
C GLY A 361 14.55 -2.47 10.75
N ARG A 362 13.27 -2.62 10.40
CA ARG A 362 12.49 -3.81 10.79
C ARG A 362 12.63 -4.89 9.72
N ASN A 363 12.39 -4.53 8.46
CA ASN A 363 12.51 -5.44 7.33
C ASN A 363 13.36 -4.77 6.25
N ASP A 364 14.66 -5.02 6.29
CA ASP A 364 15.63 -4.24 5.51
C ASP A 364 15.60 -4.54 4.02
N PHE A 365 15.54 -5.83 3.65
CA PHE A 365 15.58 -6.27 2.26
C PHE A 365 14.35 -7.14 1.97
N THR A 366 13.37 -6.59 1.25
CA THR A 366 12.05 -7.21 1.09
C THR A 366 11.57 -7.31 -0.33
N VAL A 367 10.75 -8.34 -0.59
CA VAL A 367 10.06 -8.54 -1.87
C VAL A 367 8.56 -8.71 -1.65
N GLY A 368 7.75 -8.14 -2.55
CA GLY A 368 6.29 -8.07 -2.43
C GLY A 368 5.51 -9.30 -2.89
N TYR A 369 4.18 -9.15 -2.92
CA TYR A 369 3.25 -10.20 -3.35
C TYR A 369 3.40 -10.53 -4.83
N LEU A 370 3.28 -11.82 -5.18
CA LEU A 370 3.27 -12.34 -6.55
C LEU A 370 4.45 -11.90 -7.42
N THR A 371 5.56 -11.50 -6.79
CA THR A 371 6.67 -10.88 -7.50
C THR A 371 7.47 -11.93 -8.26
N GLY A 372 7.53 -11.75 -9.58
CA GLY A 372 8.35 -12.57 -10.47
C GLY A 372 9.81 -12.13 -10.44
N GLY A 373 10.72 -13.03 -10.10
CA GLY A 373 12.14 -12.79 -10.24
C GLY A 373 12.63 -12.90 -11.70
N PRO A 374 13.94 -12.86 -11.93
CA PRO A 374 14.99 -12.79 -10.90
C PRO A 374 15.02 -11.44 -10.17
N ASN A 375 15.15 -11.42 -8.84
CA ASN A 375 15.40 -10.22 -8.04
C ASN A 375 16.57 -10.49 -7.09
N VAL A 376 17.48 -9.52 -6.95
CA VAL A 376 18.80 -9.74 -6.34
C VAL A 376 19.11 -8.68 -5.29
N PHE A 377 19.54 -9.12 -4.11
CA PHE A 377 20.26 -8.31 -3.14
C PHE A 377 21.70 -8.79 -3.10
N LEU A 378 22.63 -7.96 -3.59
CA LEU A 378 24.04 -8.27 -3.76
C LEU A 378 24.89 -7.38 -2.86
N GLU A 379 25.73 -7.98 -2.01
CA GLU A 379 26.67 -7.28 -1.13
C GLU A 379 25.97 -6.27 -0.18
N CYS A 380 24.72 -6.54 0.19
CA CYS A 380 23.92 -5.66 1.03
C CYS A 380 24.12 -5.95 2.53
N ARG A 381 24.02 -4.92 3.38
CA ARG A 381 24.24 -5.05 4.82
C ARG A 381 23.20 -4.31 5.63
N ALA A 382 22.65 -4.94 6.67
CA ALA A 382 21.81 -4.29 7.64
C ALA A 382 22.40 -4.41 9.05
N GLU A 383 22.22 -3.37 9.86
CA GLU A 383 22.68 -3.29 11.24
C GLU A 383 21.52 -3.01 12.19
N ARG A 384 21.49 -3.71 13.33
CA ARG A 384 20.46 -3.60 14.37
C ARG A 384 19.05 -3.88 13.82
N SER A 385 18.94 -4.83 12.90
CA SER A 385 17.66 -5.26 12.33
C SER A 385 16.77 -5.89 13.40
N THR A 386 15.49 -5.49 13.46
CA THR A 386 14.55 -5.97 14.48
C THR A 386 13.54 -7.00 13.97
N GLY A 387 13.52 -7.27 12.67
CA GLY A 387 12.58 -8.19 12.02
C GLY A 387 13.28 -9.06 10.99
N PHE A 388 12.63 -9.34 9.86
CA PHE A 388 13.16 -10.27 8.86
C PHE A 388 13.44 -9.60 7.51
N SER A 389 14.43 -10.10 6.78
CA SER A 389 14.59 -9.84 5.34
C SER A 389 14.16 -11.07 4.56
N GLY A 390 13.45 -10.88 3.44
CA GLY A 390 12.80 -11.96 2.69
C GLY A 390 11.54 -11.49 1.98
N SER A 391 10.65 -12.41 1.64
CA SER A 391 9.37 -12.05 1.03
C SER A 391 8.33 -11.69 2.09
N VAL A 392 7.68 -10.52 1.94
CA VAL A 392 6.60 -10.06 2.83
C VAL A 392 5.21 -10.53 2.39
N GLY A 393 5.12 -11.13 1.20
CA GLY A 393 3.86 -11.59 0.60
C GLY A 393 4.01 -12.90 -0.16
N SER A 394 2.90 -13.51 -0.55
CA SER A 394 2.87 -14.72 -1.37
C SER A 394 2.61 -14.39 -2.83
N TRP A 395 3.09 -15.13 -3.82
CA TRP A 395 4.17 -16.10 -3.86
C TRP A 395 5.31 -15.42 -4.62
N ALA A 396 6.36 -14.98 -3.93
CA ALA A 396 7.52 -14.37 -4.59
C ALA A 396 8.48 -15.48 -5.03
N SER A 397 8.99 -15.42 -6.27
CA SER A 397 9.85 -16.49 -6.79
C SER A 397 11.12 -15.96 -7.44
N GLY A 398 12.23 -16.70 -7.33
CA GLY A 398 13.50 -16.29 -7.91
C GLY A 398 14.13 -15.10 -7.20
N LEU A 399 14.20 -15.14 -5.87
CA LEU A 399 14.97 -14.20 -5.07
C LEU A 399 16.39 -14.72 -4.88
N LEU A 400 17.39 -13.86 -4.99
CA LEU A 400 18.77 -14.14 -4.62
C LEU A 400 19.23 -13.13 -3.56
N PHE A 401 19.67 -13.64 -2.42
CA PHE A 401 20.53 -12.91 -1.50
C PHE A 401 21.95 -13.45 -1.70
N ASP A 402 22.87 -12.59 -2.10
CA ASP A 402 24.25 -12.96 -2.43
C ASP A 402 25.22 -12.05 -1.66
N ASN A 403 25.99 -12.64 -0.76
CA ASN A 403 26.87 -11.91 0.17
C ASN A 403 26.11 -10.87 1.01
N VAL A 404 24.93 -11.24 1.53
CA VAL A 404 24.13 -10.38 2.40
C VAL A 404 24.44 -10.64 3.86
N THR A 405 24.64 -9.58 4.63
CA THR A 405 24.87 -9.65 6.09
C THR A 405 23.78 -8.90 6.84
N LEU A 406 23.13 -9.60 7.77
CA LEU A 406 22.23 -8.99 8.75
C LEU A 406 22.89 -9.08 10.13
N ASP A 407 23.06 -7.94 10.78
CA ASP A 407 23.33 -7.85 12.20
C ASP A 407 22.01 -7.56 12.92
N GLY A 408 21.52 -8.54 13.67
CA GLY A 408 20.14 -8.60 14.14
C GLY A 408 19.19 -9.31 13.16
N GLY A 409 17.96 -9.59 13.61
CA GLY A 409 16.89 -10.11 12.76
C GLY A 409 17.07 -11.53 12.20
N THR A 410 16.33 -11.80 11.11
CA THR A 410 16.26 -13.10 10.43
C THR A 410 16.37 -12.91 8.91
N LEU A 411 17.15 -13.74 8.23
CA LEU A 411 17.10 -13.86 6.76
C LEU A 411 16.24 -15.07 6.39
N GLU A 412 15.16 -14.88 5.61
CA GLU A 412 14.17 -15.95 5.42
C GLU A 412 13.64 -16.18 4.00
N LEU A 413 13.57 -17.46 3.63
CA LEU A 413 12.78 -18.03 2.55
C LEU A 413 11.76 -19.00 3.17
N ASN A 414 10.57 -18.50 3.53
CA ASN A 414 9.72 -19.13 4.55
C ASN A 414 8.27 -19.39 4.11
N ASN A 415 7.59 -20.28 4.86
CA ASN A 415 6.14 -20.36 4.96
C ASN A 415 5.70 -19.59 6.21
N ARG A 416 5.03 -18.46 6.01
CA ARG A 416 4.53 -17.59 7.08
C ARG A 416 3.17 -18.02 7.62
N GLU A 417 2.64 -19.16 7.17
CA GLU A 417 1.40 -19.76 7.66
C GLU A 417 0.25 -18.74 7.66
N THR A 418 -0.42 -18.53 8.79
CA THR A 418 -1.53 -17.57 8.91
C THR A 418 -1.08 -16.13 9.18
N TRP A 419 0.21 -15.87 9.39
CA TRP A 419 0.72 -14.51 9.61
C TRP A 419 0.54 -13.64 8.37
N ASN A 420 0.38 -12.34 8.60
CA ASN A 420 0.10 -11.34 7.58
C ASN A 420 -1.09 -11.73 6.67
N GLN A 421 -2.15 -12.26 7.29
CA GLN A 421 -3.41 -12.68 6.63
C GLN A 421 -3.28 -13.88 5.70
N GLY A 422 -2.62 -14.94 6.16
CA GLY A 422 -2.49 -16.15 5.36
C GLY A 422 -1.54 -15.98 4.19
N VAL A 423 -0.40 -15.29 4.40
CA VAL A 423 0.65 -15.25 3.38
C VAL A 423 1.02 -16.69 2.99
N GLY A 424 1.17 -17.60 3.95
CA GLY A 424 1.57 -18.97 3.63
C GLY A 424 2.96 -18.99 2.98
N TRP A 425 3.11 -19.71 1.88
CA TRP A 425 4.38 -19.79 1.14
C TRP A 425 4.78 -18.44 0.53
N ALA A 426 5.72 -17.75 1.19
CA ALA A 426 6.14 -16.39 0.82
C ALA A 426 7.21 -16.38 -0.27
N ALA A 427 8.14 -17.34 -0.22
CA ALA A 427 9.26 -17.44 -1.17
C ALA A 427 9.38 -18.85 -1.76
N ALA A 428 9.72 -18.91 -3.04
CA ALA A 428 9.93 -20.16 -3.79
C ALA A 428 11.05 -20.02 -4.82
N ASN A 429 11.72 -21.12 -5.18
CA ASN A 429 12.75 -21.12 -6.22
C ASN A 429 13.81 -20.03 -6.00
N SER A 430 14.17 -19.81 -4.72
CA SER A 430 14.99 -18.70 -4.24
C SER A 430 16.24 -19.21 -3.53
N MET A 431 17.28 -18.37 -3.50
CA MET A 431 18.64 -18.72 -3.11
C MET A 431 19.19 -17.76 -2.04
N LEU A 432 19.79 -18.32 -1.00
CA LEU A 432 20.71 -17.64 -0.09
C LEU A 432 22.13 -18.12 -0.39
N TRP A 433 23.01 -17.23 -0.84
CA TRP A 433 24.39 -17.55 -1.24
C TRP A 433 25.36 -16.71 -0.43
N GLN A 434 26.30 -17.33 0.29
CA GLN A 434 27.34 -16.59 1.05
C GLN A 434 26.77 -15.58 2.07
N CYS A 435 25.61 -15.88 2.66
CA CYS A 435 24.89 -14.95 3.54
C CYS A 435 25.13 -15.22 5.03
N SER A 436 25.08 -14.17 5.85
CA SER A 436 25.18 -14.27 7.31
C SER A 436 24.06 -13.51 8.03
N ALA A 437 23.44 -14.17 9.00
CA ALA A 437 22.40 -13.58 9.86
C ALA A 437 22.31 -14.35 11.20
N PRO A 438 21.77 -13.77 12.28
CA PRO A 438 21.56 -14.51 13.53
C PRO A 438 20.71 -15.77 13.34
N VAL A 439 19.65 -15.66 12.54
CA VAL A 439 18.79 -16.78 12.13
C VAL A 439 18.63 -16.76 10.61
N VAL A 440 18.81 -17.93 9.99
CA VAL A 440 18.58 -18.18 8.57
C VAL A 440 17.47 -19.22 8.44
N ILE A 441 16.38 -18.86 7.77
CA ILE A 441 15.25 -19.76 7.51
C ILE A 441 15.23 -20.11 6.02
N CYS A 442 15.25 -21.40 5.71
CA CYS A 442 15.04 -21.91 4.35
C CYS A 442 14.07 -23.09 4.43
N ARG A 443 12.82 -22.88 4.00
CA ARG A 443 11.78 -23.92 3.90
C ARG A 443 11.52 -24.30 2.44
N GLN A 444 11.11 -25.54 2.21
CA GLN A 444 10.79 -26.06 0.87
C GLN A 444 9.28 -26.05 0.61
N PRO A 445 8.75 -25.25 -0.34
CA PRO A 445 7.36 -25.38 -0.76
C PRO A 445 7.12 -26.72 -1.47
N PRO A 446 5.94 -27.35 -1.36
CA PRO A 446 5.68 -28.68 -1.95
C PRO A 446 5.95 -28.80 -3.45
N THR A 447 5.77 -27.72 -4.21
CA THR A 447 5.97 -27.70 -5.67
C THR A 447 7.17 -26.86 -6.12
N ALA A 448 8.12 -26.56 -5.22
CA ALA A 448 9.27 -25.71 -5.52
C ALA A 448 10.47 -26.08 -4.65
N GLN A 449 11.62 -25.43 -4.90
CA GLN A 449 12.82 -25.63 -4.10
C GLN A 449 13.37 -24.28 -3.66
N ASN A 450 13.71 -24.12 -2.37
CA ASN A 450 14.56 -23.03 -1.92
C ASN A 450 15.93 -23.60 -1.54
N TRP A 451 16.98 -22.78 -1.70
CA TRP A 451 18.37 -23.17 -1.49
C TRP A 451 19.09 -22.21 -0.56
N ALA A 452 19.96 -22.76 0.28
CA ALA A 452 20.91 -22.01 1.09
C ALA A 452 22.29 -22.68 1.00
N ASP A 453 23.30 -21.93 0.57
CA ASP A 453 24.65 -22.44 0.32
C ASP A 453 25.69 -21.44 0.86
N GLY A 454 26.66 -21.93 1.63
CA GLY A 454 27.68 -21.07 2.25
C GLY A 454 27.06 -20.06 3.22
N VAL A 455 26.21 -20.49 4.15
CA VAL A 455 25.49 -19.58 5.06
C VAL A 455 25.93 -19.71 6.51
N TRP A 456 25.86 -18.61 7.26
CA TRP A 456 26.20 -18.56 8.70
C TRP A 456 25.03 -18.04 9.54
N GLY A 457 24.70 -18.78 10.60
CA GLY A 457 23.63 -18.43 11.54
C GLY A 457 23.05 -19.64 12.25
N GLN A 458 21.92 -19.45 12.94
CA GLN A 458 21.05 -20.56 13.33
C GLN A 458 20.18 -20.98 12.14
N PHE A 459 20.19 -22.26 11.79
CA PHE A 459 19.47 -22.77 10.61
C PHE A 459 18.12 -23.36 10.96
N VAL A 460 17.07 -22.96 10.23
CA VAL A 460 15.69 -23.44 10.45
C VAL A 460 15.03 -23.77 9.10
N GLY A 461 14.35 -24.91 9.04
CA GLY A 461 13.55 -25.30 7.88
C GLY A 461 14.11 -26.51 7.15
N ASP A 462 13.34 -26.96 6.16
CA ASP A 462 13.50 -28.19 5.39
C ASP A 462 13.91 -27.94 3.94
N GLY A 463 14.38 -26.73 3.63
CA GLY A 463 14.96 -26.37 2.34
C GLY A 463 16.24 -27.14 2.00
N TYR A 464 16.83 -26.82 0.85
CA TYR A 464 18.12 -27.39 0.46
C TYR A 464 19.25 -26.64 1.18
N TRP A 465 20.17 -27.38 1.79
CA TRP A 465 21.30 -26.82 2.52
C TRP A 465 22.60 -27.50 2.08
N SER A 466 23.59 -26.71 1.66
CA SER A 466 24.95 -27.18 1.41
C SER A 466 25.99 -26.23 2.02
N GLU A 467 27.17 -26.77 2.33
CA GLU A 467 28.34 -25.99 2.77
C GLU A 467 28.03 -24.95 3.87
N VAL A 468 27.19 -25.30 4.85
CA VAL A 468 26.83 -24.39 5.95
C VAL A 468 28.03 -24.13 6.85
N ASN A 469 28.18 -22.89 7.31
CA ASN A 469 29.35 -22.38 8.03
C ASN A 469 30.68 -22.45 7.28
N GLU A 470 30.66 -22.64 5.96
CA GLU A 470 31.85 -22.73 5.10
C GLU A 470 31.88 -21.61 4.06
N PHE A 471 33.09 -21.23 3.64
CA PHE A 471 33.27 -20.30 2.52
C PHE A 471 33.24 -21.06 1.20
N ILE A 472 32.34 -20.68 0.29
CA ILE A 472 32.15 -21.39 -0.98
C ILE A 472 32.71 -20.63 -2.18
N LYS A 473 32.91 -21.38 -3.28
CA LYS A 473 33.28 -20.84 -4.59
C LYS A 473 32.21 -21.20 -5.63
N PRO A 474 31.79 -20.26 -6.50
CA PRO A 474 32.26 -18.87 -6.58
C PRO A 474 31.86 -18.03 -5.37
N GLU A 475 32.63 -16.97 -5.06
CA GLU A 475 32.34 -16.10 -3.91
C GLU A 475 30.99 -15.40 -4.05
N SER A 476 30.59 -15.08 -5.28
CA SER A 476 29.26 -14.56 -5.60
C SER A 476 28.68 -15.34 -6.78
N LEU A 477 27.45 -15.82 -6.60
CA LEU A 477 26.69 -16.49 -7.63
C LEU A 477 26.32 -15.51 -8.74
N TYR A 478 25.79 -14.33 -8.40
CA TYR A 478 25.39 -13.32 -9.39
C TYR A 478 26.57 -12.91 -10.28
N ARG A 479 27.74 -12.63 -9.69
CA ARG A 479 28.94 -12.25 -10.44
C ARG A 479 29.41 -13.38 -11.35
N ALA A 480 29.40 -14.62 -10.87
CA ALA A 480 29.80 -15.77 -11.67
C ALA A 480 28.83 -16.01 -12.84
N GLN A 481 27.52 -15.90 -12.61
CA GLN A 481 26.50 -15.99 -13.64
C GLN A 481 26.65 -14.87 -14.67
N LEU A 482 26.87 -13.63 -14.21
CA LEU A 482 27.07 -12.48 -15.09
C LEU A 482 28.31 -12.64 -15.98
N ALA A 483 29.43 -13.05 -15.39
CA ALA A 483 30.65 -13.32 -16.15
C ALA A 483 30.46 -14.46 -17.16
N ALA A 484 29.68 -15.49 -16.82
CA ALA A 484 29.37 -16.59 -17.73
C ALA A 484 28.45 -16.17 -18.88
N ARG A 485 27.46 -15.30 -18.62
CA ARG A 485 26.48 -14.81 -19.61
C ARG A 485 27.06 -13.75 -20.54
N SER A 486 27.82 -12.79 -19.99
CA SER A 486 28.19 -11.54 -20.65
C SER A 486 29.71 -11.29 -20.70
N GLY A 487 30.52 -12.22 -20.21
CA GLY A 487 31.97 -12.08 -20.12
C GLY A 487 32.42 -11.29 -18.88
N THR A 488 33.70 -11.42 -18.52
CA THR A 488 34.26 -10.81 -17.29
C THR A 488 34.24 -9.28 -17.30
N ALA A 489 34.30 -8.64 -18.48
CA ALA A 489 34.20 -7.19 -18.60
C ALA A 489 32.85 -6.62 -18.14
N ALA A 490 31.77 -7.42 -18.18
CA ALA A 490 30.46 -6.99 -17.68
C ALA A 490 30.45 -6.76 -16.15
N LEU A 491 31.45 -7.27 -15.42
CA LEU A 491 31.58 -7.04 -13.98
C LEU A 491 31.93 -5.58 -13.65
N ASP A 492 32.50 -4.83 -14.60
CA ASP A 492 32.82 -3.41 -14.41
C ASP A 492 31.56 -2.56 -14.20
N ALA A 493 30.40 -3.02 -14.70
CA ALA A 493 29.10 -2.41 -14.48
C ALA A 493 28.69 -2.39 -12.99
N LEU A 494 29.31 -3.22 -12.15
CA LEU A 494 29.01 -3.33 -10.72
C LEU A 494 29.92 -2.42 -9.88
N LEU A 495 30.89 -1.73 -10.46
CA LEU A 495 31.81 -0.88 -9.72
C LEU A 495 31.11 0.38 -9.17
N PRO A 496 31.58 0.95 -8.04
CA PRO A 496 31.13 2.25 -7.58
C PRO A 496 31.34 3.33 -8.62
N ARG A 497 30.41 4.29 -8.66
CA ARG A 497 30.41 5.38 -9.65
C ARG A 497 31.22 6.58 -9.16
N ARG A 498 31.51 7.48 -10.10
CA ARG A 498 32.17 8.76 -9.83
C ARG A 498 31.46 9.84 -10.61
N HIS A 499 31.08 10.90 -9.91
CA HIS A 499 30.40 12.06 -10.47
C HIS A 499 31.29 13.30 -10.47
N THR A 500 31.17 14.10 -11.53
CA THR A 500 31.61 15.49 -11.56
C THR A 500 30.39 16.38 -11.67
N ILE A 501 30.45 17.59 -11.09
CA ILE A 501 29.40 18.58 -11.29
C ILE A 501 29.53 19.11 -12.72
N ASP A 502 28.48 18.90 -13.51
CA ASP A 502 28.45 19.33 -14.91
C ASP A 502 28.31 20.85 -15.02
N ASN A 503 28.96 21.44 -16.03
CA ASN A 503 28.79 22.84 -16.37
C ASN A 503 27.60 22.99 -17.33
N ALA A 504 26.42 23.28 -16.79
CA ALA A 504 25.18 23.48 -17.53
C ALA A 504 24.52 24.81 -17.11
N PRO A 505 23.63 25.38 -17.94
CA PRO A 505 23.04 26.68 -17.64
C PRO A 505 22.13 26.61 -16.40
N HIS A 506 22.14 27.69 -15.61
CA HIS A 506 21.26 27.87 -14.47
C HIS A 506 19.80 28.04 -14.90
N ILE A 507 18.87 27.50 -14.10
CA ILE A 507 17.44 27.54 -14.39
C ILE A 507 16.90 28.96 -14.61
N GLU A 508 17.39 29.94 -13.85
CA GLU A 508 16.98 31.34 -13.94
C GLU A 508 17.29 31.96 -15.31
N GLY A 509 18.31 31.47 -16.01
CA GLY A 509 18.67 31.93 -17.35
C GLY A 509 18.16 31.02 -18.48
N ALA A 510 17.90 29.74 -18.20
CA ALA A 510 17.52 28.75 -19.21
C ALA A 510 16.00 28.62 -19.41
N VAL A 511 15.20 28.86 -18.36
CA VAL A 511 13.74 28.69 -18.39
C VAL A 511 13.07 30.07 -18.43
N THR A 512 12.71 30.52 -19.63
CA THR A 512 12.19 31.87 -19.87
C THR A 512 10.84 32.14 -19.18
N ASP A 513 10.06 31.10 -18.90
CA ASP A 513 8.75 31.15 -18.24
C ASP A 513 8.80 30.68 -16.78
N LEU A 514 10.00 30.65 -16.16
CA LEU A 514 10.20 30.10 -14.81
C LEU A 514 9.24 30.71 -13.78
N ALA A 515 9.08 32.04 -13.79
CA ALA A 515 8.18 32.74 -12.88
C ALA A 515 6.73 32.24 -12.97
N ALA A 516 6.25 31.91 -14.18
CA ALA A 516 4.93 31.35 -14.39
C ALA A 516 4.84 29.87 -13.94
N ARG A 517 5.91 29.09 -14.14
CA ARG A 517 5.98 27.67 -13.71
C ARG A 517 6.00 27.52 -12.19
N ILE A 518 6.66 28.44 -11.47
CA ILE A 518 6.77 28.38 -10.01
C ILE A 518 5.66 29.12 -9.27
N ALA A 519 4.86 29.93 -9.98
CA ALA A 519 3.73 30.62 -9.38
C ALA A 519 2.76 29.58 -8.78
N PRO A 520 2.26 29.81 -7.54
CA PRO A 520 1.23 28.95 -6.97
C PRO A 520 0.06 28.83 -7.94
N LYS A 521 -0.28 27.61 -8.34
CA LYS A 521 -1.42 27.40 -9.23
C LYS A 521 -2.68 27.89 -8.51
N PRO A 522 -3.46 28.82 -9.10
CA PRO A 522 -4.71 29.23 -8.51
C PRO A 522 -5.61 28.01 -8.38
N ARG A 523 -6.43 27.99 -7.33
CA ARG A 523 -7.41 26.92 -7.13
C ARG A 523 -8.28 26.83 -8.39
N ALA A 524 -8.27 25.67 -9.04
CA ALA A 524 -9.04 25.47 -10.27
C ALA A 524 -10.51 25.83 -10.00
N PRO A 525 -11.18 26.58 -10.91
CA PRO A 525 -12.59 26.86 -10.77
C PRO A 525 -13.32 25.52 -10.72
N GLY A 526 -14.22 25.37 -9.74
CA GLY A 526 -14.97 24.14 -9.55
C GLY A 526 -16.45 24.39 -9.73
N LYS A 527 -17.24 23.33 -9.65
CA LYS A 527 -18.70 23.38 -9.63
C LYS A 527 -19.14 23.35 -8.18
N PRO A 528 -19.37 24.51 -7.52
CA PRO A 528 -19.79 24.52 -6.13
C PRO A 528 -21.14 23.82 -6.00
N LEU A 529 -21.32 23.13 -4.88
CA LEU A 529 -22.64 22.69 -4.45
C LEU A 529 -23.38 23.92 -3.90
N ALA A 530 -24.62 24.09 -4.29
CA ALA A 530 -25.49 25.16 -3.81
C ALA A 530 -26.86 24.60 -3.47
N LEU A 531 -27.45 25.10 -2.39
CA LEU A 531 -28.84 24.85 -2.02
C LEU A 531 -29.70 26.00 -2.52
N ALA A 532 -30.62 25.73 -3.44
CA ALA A 532 -31.55 26.71 -3.98
C ALA A 532 -32.98 26.16 -3.96
N ASN A 533 -33.89 26.82 -3.23
CA ASN A 533 -35.31 26.44 -3.13
C ASN A 533 -35.52 24.96 -2.77
N GLY A 534 -34.74 24.46 -1.80
CA GLY A 534 -34.79 23.06 -1.37
C GLY A 534 -34.23 22.06 -2.39
N VAL A 535 -33.40 22.50 -3.34
CA VAL A 535 -32.73 21.64 -4.33
C VAL A 535 -31.22 21.84 -4.25
N LEU A 536 -30.50 20.72 -4.14
CA LEU A 536 -29.06 20.71 -4.30
C LEU A 536 -28.69 20.80 -5.79
N THR A 537 -27.84 21.76 -6.12
CA THR A 537 -27.36 21.98 -7.48
C THR A 537 -25.83 22.01 -7.51
N VAL A 538 -25.25 21.47 -8.58
CA VAL A 538 -23.81 21.50 -8.84
C VAL A 538 -23.58 22.16 -10.19
N GLY A 539 -22.91 23.32 -10.18
CA GLY A 539 -22.74 24.12 -11.39
C GLY A 539 -24.07 24.57 -12.02
N GLY A 540 -25.11 24.79 -11.20
CA GLY A 540 -26.44 25.21 -11.62
C GLY A 540 -27.39 24.09 -12.07
N ALA A 541 -26.90 22.86 -12.24
CA ALA A 541 -27.73 21.70 -12.56
C ALA A 541 -28.14 20.96 -11.28
N ARG A 542 -29.37 20.40 -11.24
CA ARG A 542 -29.81 19.53 -10.14
C ARG A 542 -28.83 18.38 -9.94
N LEU A 543 -28.43 18.13 -8.69
CA LEU A 543 -27.66 16.95 -8.34
C LEU A 543 -28.54 15.70 -8.48
N SER A 544 -28.18 14.80 -9.39
CA SER A 544 -28.90 13.54 -9.62
C SER A 544 -27.91 12.45 -10.03
N GLY A 545 -27.97 11.29 -9.38
CA GLY A 545 -27.10 10.15 -9.67
C GLY A 545 -27.03 9.20 -8.49
N ARG A 546 -26.03 8.31 -8.51
CA ARG A 546 -25.85 7.28 -7.47
C ARG A 546 -24.89 7.74 -6.38
N GLU A 547 -25.04 7.16 -5.20
CA GLU A 547 -24.07 7.25 -4.12
C GLU A 547 -23.03 6.13 -4.27
N GLU A 548 -21.75 6.46 -4.05
CA GLU A 548 -20.67 5.49 -3.90
C GLU A 548 -20.39 5.22 -2.43
N ASP A 549 -20.48 3.94 -2.06
CA ASP A 549 -20.17 3.46 -0.71
C ASP A 549 -18.66 3.21 -0.55
N ILE A 550 -18.17 3.32 0.68
CA ILE A 550 -16.79 2.93 1.02
C ILE A 550 -16.70 1.56 1.71
N SER A 551 -15.51 0.96 1.71
CA SER A 551 -15.23 -0.21 2.56
C SER A 551 -15.01 0.20 4.01
N TRP A 552 -15.56 -0.55 4.96
CA TRP A 552 -15.45 -0.24 6.39
C TRP A 552 -14.15 -0.73 7.05
N TRP A 553 -13.54 -1.79 6.52
CA TRP A 553 -12.35 -2.46 7.10
C TRP A 553 -11.69 -3.50 6.18
N ARG A 554 -12.34 -3.92 5.08
CA ARG A 554 -11.81 -4.96 4.18
C ARG A 554 -10.81 -4.38 3.18
N GLY A 555 -9.68 -5.05 3.03
CA GLY A 555 -8.62 -4.71 2.08
C GLY A 555 -7.58 -5.82 1.97
N TYR A 556 -6.88 -5.90 0.84
CA TYR A 556 -5.81 -6.88 0.58
C TYR A 556 -4.66 -6.19 -0.17
N LEU A 557 -3.45 -6.73 -0.06
CA LEU A 557 -2.23 -6.17 -0.66
C LEU A 557 -1.83 -6.82 -2.00
N TYR A 558 -2.64 -7.76 -2.51
CA TYR A 558 -2.38 -8.42 -3.79
C TYR A 558 -3.54 -8.19 -4.78
N ALA A 559 -3.20 -8.13 -6.07
CA ALA A 559 -4.15 -7.96 -7.15
C ALA A 559 -5.04 -9.21 -7.30
N GLY A 560 -6.36 -9.02 -7.44
CA GLY A 560 -7.33 -10.11 -7.61
C GLY A 560 -8.09 -10.54 -6.34
N ALA A 561 -7.73 -10.00 -5.18
CA ALA A 561 -8.54 -10.12 -3.98
C ALA A 561 -9.73 -9.14 -4.02
N GLU A 562 -10.87 -9.51 -3.41
CA GLU A 562 -12.08 -8.66 -3.41
C GLU A 562 -12.14 -7.68 -2.22
N PRO A 563 -11.69 -6.43 -2.42
CA PRO A 563 -12.44 -5.27 -1.97
C PRO A 563 -13.12 -4.66 -3.19
N THR A 564 -14.44 -4.54 -3.18
CA THR A 564 -15.20 -3.98 -4.31
C THR A 564 -15.43 -2.49 -4.20
N LYS A 565 -14.99 -1.85 -3.10
CA LYS A 565 -15.31 -0.45 -2.77
C LYS A 565 -14.06 0.36 -2.38
N PRO A 566 -14.00 1.65 -2.78
CA PRO A 566 -12.91 2.57 -2.40
C PRO A 566 -12.91 2.85 -0.89
N ALA A 567 -11.87 3.52 -0.39
CA ALA A 567 -11.87 4.13 0.93
C ALA A 567 -10.85 5.27 0.97
N ILE A 568 -11.32 6.52 1.16
CA ILE A 568 -10.47 7.71 1.15
C ILE A 568 -9.32 7.59 2.16
N THR A 569 -9.51 6.94 3.31
CA THR A 569 -8.49 6.86 4.36
C THR A 569 -7.87 5.47 4.51
N ARG A 570 -7.95 4.64 3.46
CA ARG A 570 -7.20 3.39 3.36
C ARG A 570 -5.76 3.68 2.93
N PHE A 571 -4.82 3.15 3.70
CA PHE A 571 -3.39 3.33 3.47
C PHE A 571 -2.69 1.97 3.35
N ALA A 572 -2.17 1.69 2.16
CA ALA A 572 -1.24 0.58 1.90
C ALA A 572 0.16 1.19 1.69
N PRO A 573 1.07 1.13 2.68
CA PRO A 573 2.39 1.74 2.59
C PRO A 573 3.15 1.31 1.33
N GLY A 574 3.65 2.27 0.55
CA GLY A 574 4.38 1.99 -0.69
C GLY A 574 3.53 1.46 -1.86
N MET A 575 2.20 1.42 -1.72
CA MET A 575 1.31 0.82 -2.71
C MET A 575 0.15 1.75 -3.03
N HIS A 576 0.02 2.10 -4.32
CA HIS A 576 -0.97 3.05 -4.83
C HIS A 576 -1.86 2.42 -5.89
N GLY A 577 -3.11 2.87 -5.96
CA GLY A 577 -4.08 2.41 -6.93
C GLY A 577 -5.36 1.91 -6.27
N ALA A 578 -6.30 1.47 -7.10
CA ALA A 578 -7.61 1.03 -6.65
C ALA A 578 -7.48 -0.04 -5.56
N PHE A 579 -8.20 0.16 -4.47
CA PHE A 579 -8.28 -0.75 -3.32
C PHE A 579 -7.01 -0.90 -2.47
N LEU A 580 -5.92 -0.21 -2.82
CA LEU A 580 -4.69 -0.07 -2.04
C LEU A 580 -4.72 1.29 -1.32
N THR A 581 -3.74 2.16 -1.55
CA THR A 581 -3.91 3.59 -1.32
C THR A 581 -4.52 4.22 -2.58
N ASP A 582 -5.84 4.47 -2.56
CA ASP A 582 -6.58 4.95 -3.74
C ASP A 582 -5.96 6.25 -4.29
N ASP A 583 -5.75 6.30 -5.61
CA ASP A 583 -5.44 7.52 -6.34
C ASP A 583 -6.74 8.34 -6.49
N LEU A 584 -6.84 9.47 -5.79
CA LEU A 584 -8.11 10.21 -5.67
C LEU A 584 -8.53 10.86 -6.98
N ASP A 585 -7.59 11.17 -7.87
CA ASP A 585 -7.91 11.73 -9.17
C ASP A 585 -8.55 10.65 -10.06
N GLN A 586 -7.95 9.46 -10.10
CA GLN A 586 -8.52 8.30 -10.80
C GLN A 586 -9.85 7.84 -10.20
N LEU A 587 -9.97 7.84 -8.87
CA LEU A 587 -11.23 7.50 -8.19
C LEU A 587 -12.34 8.47 -8.61
N THR A 588 -12.07 9.78 -8.58
CA THR A 588 -13.08 10.77 -8.97
C THR A 588 -13.39 10.73 -10.47
N ASP A 589 -12.42 10.40 -11.35
CA ASP A 589 -12.70 10.13 -12.77
C ASP A 589 -13.62 8.91 -12.96
N ALA A 590 -13.36 7.84 -12.22
CA ALA A 590 -14.20 6.64 -12.25
C ALA A 590 -15.63 6.94 -11.78
N MET A 591 -15.78 7.74 -10.72
CA MET A 591 -17.09 8.18 -10.25
C MET A 591 -17.87 8.95 -11.32
N VAL A 592 -17.22 9.90 -12.01
CA VAL A 592 -17.85 10.62 -13.13
C VAL A 592 -18.29 9.66 -14.23
N ALA A 593 -17.40 8.74 -14.65
CA ALA A 593 -17.70 7.77 -15.70
C ALA A 593 -18.86 6.83 -15.32
N GLN A 594 -19.00 6.51 -14.03
CA GLN A 594 -20.05 5.62 -13.50
C GLN A 594 -21.31 6.35 -13.03
N LYS A 595 -21.39 7.68 -13.18
CA LYS A 595 -22.51 8.51 -12.68
C LYS A 595 -22.74 8.35 -11.16
N GLN A 596 -21.67 8.13 -10.41
CA GLN A 596 -21.67 8.24 -8.96
C GLN A 596 -21.39 9.70 -8.61
N VAL A 597 -22.36 10.40 -8.03
CA VAL A 597 -22.30 11.86 -7.82
C VAL A 597 -22.01 12.24 -6.37
N VAL A 598 -22.17 11.30 -5.44
CA VAL A 598 -21.91 11.44 -4.00
C VAL A 598 -20.99 10.31 -3.56
N LEU A 599 -20.03 10.58 -2.67
CA LEU A 599 -19.34 9.56 -1.88
C LEU A 599 -19.56 9.86 -0.40
N ARG A 600 -20.01 8.86 0.36
CA ARG A 600 -20.24 8.96 1.81
C ARG A 600 -19.07 8.36 2.58
N HIS A 601 -18.45 9.17 3.44
CA HIS A 601 -17.22 8.83 4.14
C HIS A 601 -17.40 8.82 5.66
N HIS A 602 -16.84 7.80 6.30
CA HIS A 602 -16.63 7.67 7.74
C HIS A 602 -15.25 7.01 7.99
N TYR A 603 -14.70 7.10 9.21
CA TYR A 603 -13.49 6.34 9.56
C TYR A 603 -13.78 4.82 9.67
N GLY A 604 -12.77 3.97 9.50
CA GLY A 604 -12.95 2.51 9.48
C GLY A 604 -13.23 1.90 10.86
N LEU A 605 -13.78 0.67 10.90
CA LEU A 605 -14.17 -0.01 12.15
C LEU A 605 -12.98 -0.18 13.12
N TRP A 606 -11.80 -0.48 12.58
CA TRP A 606 -10.56 -0.64 13.31
C TRP A 606 -9.38 -0.32 12.39
N TYR A 607 -8.21 -0.14 12.98
CA TYR A 607 -7.03 0.33 12.27
C TYR A 607 -6.41 -0.71 11.33
N GLU A 608 -6.32 -1.98 11.73
CA GLU A 608 -5.44 -2.98 11.09
C GLU A 608 -6.09 -4.37 10.90
N ARG A 609 -5.54 -5.17 9.98
CA ARG A 609 -6.22 -6.37 9.48
C ARG A 609 -6.27 -7.57 10.42
N ARG A 610 -5.41 -7.72 11.44
CA ARG A 610 -5.54 -8.85 12.38
C ARG A 610 -6.96 -8.89 12.96
N ARG A 611 -7.60 -7.74 13.17
CA ARG A 611 -8.99 -7.63 13.66
C ARG A 611 -10.08 -8.06 12.68
N MET A 612 -9.75 -8.45 11.44
CA MET A 612 -10.69 -9.06 10.48
C MET A 612 -11.31 -10.36 11.01
N ASP A 613 -10.62 -11.06 11.91
CA ASP A 613 -11.15 -12.22 12.64
C ASP A 613 -12.38 -11.88 13.53
N HIS A 614 -12.62 -10.60 13.81
CA HIS A 614 -13.61 -10.09 14.76
C HIS A 614 -13.38 -10.58 16.19
N GLU A 615 -12.14 -10.92 16.53
CA GLU A 615 -11.80 -11.30 17.89
C GLU A 615 -11.62 -10.08 18.78
N ARG A 616 -11.76 -10.26 20.09
CA ARG A 616 -11.60 -9.19 21.10
C ARG A 616 -10.23 -9.18 21.77
N MET A 617 -9.40 -10.17 21.45
CA MET A 617 -8.13 -10.37 22.11
C MET A 617 -7.16 -9.21 21.85
N ARG A 618 -6.42 -8.83 22.88
CA ARG A 618 -5.32 -7.89 22.77
C ARG A 618 -4.22 -8.50 21.92
N ARG A 619 -3.63 -7.71 21.01
CA ARG A 619 -2.53 -8.21 20.17
C ARG A 619 -1.24 -8.30 20.98
N PRO A 620 -0.39 -9.33 20.76
CA PRO A 620 0.80 -9.58 21.57
C PRO A 620 1.89 -8.54 21.33
N ASP A 621 1.95 -7.95 20.14
CA ASP A 621 2.91 -6.96 19.68
C ASP A 621 2.27 -5.91 18.75
N GLY A 622 3.06 -4.93 18.30
CA GLY A 622 2.68 -3.93 17.31
C GLY A 622 2.82 -4.38 15.84
N ASP A 623 2.92 -5.67 15.53
CA ASP A 623 2.99 -6.18 14.14
C ASP A 623 1.65 -6.06 13.41
N VAL A 624 1.20 -4.82 13.19
CA VAL A 624 -0.05 -4.48 12.51
C VAL A 624 0.00 -4.80 11.02
N TRP A 625 -1.11 -5.23 10.43
CA TRP A 625 -1.14 -5.70 9.04
C TRP A 625 -1.95 -4.77 8.11
N PRO A 626 -1.39 -4.31 6.97
CA PRO A 626 -2.07 -3.41 6.03
C PRO A 626 -2.93 -4.12 4.96
N PRO A 627 -3.82 -3.37 4.26
CA PRO A 627 -4.01 -1.92 4.37
C PRO A 627 -4.55 -1.46 5.71
N PHE A 628 -4.07 -0.29 6.15
CA PHE A 628 -4.50 0.38 7.37
C PHE A 628 -5.71 1.27 7.07
N PHE A 629 -6.72 1.22 7.95
CA PHE A 629 -7.84 2.15 7.92
C PHE A 629 -7.56 3.24 8.93
N GLU A 630 -6.88 4.29 8.44
CA GLU A 630 -6.36 5.36 9.28
C GLU A 630 -7.47 6.03 10.07
N GLN A 631 -7.17 6.26 11.35
CA GLN A 631 -8.08 6.91 12.28
C GLN A 631 -7.81 8.43 12.28
N PRO A 632 -8.80 9.26 12.66
CA PRO A 632 -8.65 10.72 12.63
C PRO A 632 -7.67 11.28 13.66
N PHE A 633 -7.26 10.48 14.65
CA PHE A 633 -6.36 10.89 15.73
C PHE A 633 -4.93 10.39 15.49
N ALA A 634 -3.95 11.20 15.86
CA ALA A 634 -2.55 10.83 15.78
C ALA A 634 -2.16 9.90 16.95
N ARG A 635 -1.15 9.05 16.70
CA ARG A 635 -0.49 8.26 17.74
C ARG A 635 0.38 9.17 18.61
N SER A 636 0.47 8.86 19.90
CA SER A 636 1.13 9.70 20.89
C SER A 636 2.61 9.36 21.09
N GLY A 637 3.05 8.19 20.63
CA GLY A 637 4.34 7.60 21.00
C GLY A 637 4.40 7.11 22.45
N GLN A 638 3.28 7.14 23.20
CA GLN A 638 3.21 6.79 24.61
C GLN A 638 2.31 5.59 24.89
N GLY A 639 2.74 4.76 25.84
CA GLY A 639 1.99 3.58 26.27
C GLY A 639 1.77 2.57 25.14
N ARG A 640 0.89 1.60 25.38
CA ARG A 640 0.58 0.54 24.41
C ARG A 640 -0.92 0.32 24.31
N ALA A 641 -1.47 0.54 23.11
CA ALA A 641 -2.87 0.32 22.76
C ALA A 641 -3.20 -1.18 22.60
N TRP A 642 -4.45 -1.49 22.27
CA TRP A 642 -4.95 -2.87 22.14
C TRP A 642 -4.41 -3.62 20.92
N ASP A 643 -4.08 -2.88 19.86
CA ASP A 643 -3.40 -3.35 18.65
C ASP A 643 -1.88 -3.49 18.82
N GLY A 644 -1.34 -3.02 19.94
CA GLY A 644 0.07 -3.13 20.29
C GLY A 644 0.97 -1.99 19.86
N LEU A 645 0.47 -0.99 19.12
CA LEU A 645 1.17 0.28 18.86
C LEU A 645 1.01 1.26 20.04
N SER A 646 1.58 2.46 19.96
CA SER A 646 1.32 3.48 20.99
C SER A 646 -0.14 3.92 21.05
N ARG A 647 -0.55 4.51 22.18
CA ARG A 647 -1.91 5.03 22.34
C ARG A 647 -2.14 6.27 21.48
N TYR A 648 -3.39 6.54 21.12
CA TYR A 648 -3.79 7.79 20.47
C TYR A 648 -3.76 8.97 21.44
N ASP A 649 -3.61 10.17 20.89
CA ASP A 649 -3.93 11.43 21.58
C ASP A 649 -5.13 12.08 20.88
N LEU A 650 -6.29 12.09 21.54
CA LEU A 650 -7.54 12.63 21.01
C LEU A 650 -7.51 14.17 20.84
N THR A 651 -6.46 14.84 21.30
CA THR A 651 -6.23 16.27 21.07
C THR A 651 -5.31 16.55 19.89
N LYS A 652 -4.70 15.51 19.31
CA LYS A 652 -3.83 15.60 18.13
C LYS A 652 -4.44 14.85 16.95
N TYR A 653 -4.50 15.50 15.80
CA TYR A 653 -5.17 14.97 14.62
C TYR A 653 -4.19 14.36 13.62
N ASN A 654 -4.63 13.30 12.94
CA ASN A 654 -3.85 12.67 11.88
C ASN A 654 -3.88 13.53 10.61
N ALA A 655 -2.80 14.27 10.38
CA ALA A 655 -2.63 15.16 9.23
C ALA A 655 -2.86 14.44 7.88
N TRP A 656 -2.44 13.18 7.73
CA TRP A 656 -2.64 12.40 6.52
C TRP A 656 -4.13 12.10 6.26
N TYR A 657 -4.86 11.66 7.30
CA TYR A 657 -6.31 11.41 7.22
C TYR A 657 -7.06 12.64 6.73
N PHE A 658 -6.80 13.80 7.35
CA PHE A 658 -7.49 15.04 7.03
C PHE A 658 -7.04 15.64 5.68
N ALA A 659 -5.76 15.50 5.30
CA ALA A 659 -5.27 15.91 3.99
C ALA A 659 -5.95 15.13 2.85
N ARG A 660 -6.13 13.80 3.01
CA ARG A 660 -6.83 12.95 2.04
C ARG A 660 -8.28 13.38 1.82
N LEU A 661 -9.01 13.74 2.88
CA LEU A 661 -10.37 14.24 2.76
C LEU A 661 -10.44 15.57 2.01
N ARG A 662 -9.51 16.48 2.31
CA ARG A 662 -9.43 17.78 1.64
C ARG A 662 -9.06 17.63 0.16
N GLU A 663 -8.11 16.75 -0.16
CA GLU A 663 -7.73 16.43 -1.54
C GLU A 663 -8.91 15.85 -2.33
N PHE A 664 -9.61 14.87 -1.77
CA PHE A 664 -10.79 14.29 -2.40
C PHE A 664 -11.87 15.36 -2.64
N ALA A 665 -12.19 16.16 -1.62
CA ALA A 665 -13.19 17.22 -1.73
C ALA A 665 -12.81 18.25 -2.82
N ALA A 666 -11.54 18.63 -2.90
CA ALA A 666 -11.04 19.57 -3.91
C ALA A 666 -11.10 19.02 -5.34
N LEU A 667 -10.81 17.74 -5.55
CA LEU A 667 -10.95 17.04 -6.84
C LEU A 667 -12.43 16.85 -7.21
N ALA A 668 -13.24 16.40 -6.25
CA ALA A 668 -14.68 16.24 -6.37
C ALA A 668 -15.34 17.55 -6.82
N ARG A 669 -14.97 18.68 -6.21
CA ARG A 669 -15.47 20.02 -6.57
C ARG A 669 -15.21 20.38 -8.02
N GLN A 670 -14.02 20.07 -8.53
CA GLN A 670 -13.64 20.34 -9.92
C GLN A 670 -14.48 19.52 -10.90
N LYS A 671 -14.80 18.28 -10.51
CA LYS A 671 -15.53 17.32 -11.33
C LYS A 671 -17.05 17.38 -11.16
N GLY A 672 -17.54 18.12 -10.16
CA GLY A 672 -18.96 18.24 -9.86
C GLY A 672 -19.52 17.07 -9.03
N LEU A 673 -18.70 16.57 -8.10
CA LEU A 673 -19.03 15.51 -7.17
C LEU A 673 -19.13 16.07 -5.74
N VAL A 674 -19.88 15.37 -4.89
CA VAL A 674 -20.14 15.76 -3.50
C VAL A 674 -19.54 14.75 -2.53
N LEU A 675 -18.95 15.26 -1.44
CA LEU A 675 -18.54 14.46 -0.30
C LEU A 675 -19.57 14.59 0.82
N VAL A 676 -20.13 13.48 1.28
CA VAL A 676 -20.87 13.44 2.55
C VAL A 676 -19.90 12.96 3.63
N ASN A 677 -19.55 13.85 4.58
CA ASN A 677 -18.61 13.56 5.65
C ASN A 677 -19.34 13.23 6.95
N GLU A 678 -19.38 11.95 7.30
CA GLU A 678 -19.92 11.45 8.56
C GLU A 678 -18.83 11.53 9.64
N MET A 679 -19.05 12.35 10.67
CA MET A 679 -18.00 12.62 11.67
C MET A 679 -17.76 11.43 12.60
N TYR A 680 -18.79 10.67 12.91
CA TYR A 680 -18.75 9.50 13.79
C TYR A 680 -19.22 8.23 13.08
N PHE A 681 -18.99 7.08 13.71
CA PHE A 681 -19.49 5.79 13.24
C PHE A 681 -20.15 5.03 14.38
N GLN A 682 -21.48 5.13 14.51
CA GLN A 682 -22.21 4.57 15.64
C GLN A 682 -22.15 3.03 15.69
N HIS A 683 -21.98 2.39 14.54
CA HIS A 683 -21.77 0.94 14.47
C HIS A 683 -20.60 0.45 15.35
N ASN A 684 -19.59 1.31 15.60
CA ASN A 684 -18.44 0.96 16.44
C ASN A 684 -18.75 0.81 17.93
N ILE A 685 -19.87 1.39 18.39
CA ILE A 685 -20.16 1.49 19.83
C ILE A 685 -21.33 0.59 20.27
N ILE A 686 -22.03 -0.10 19.35
CA ILE A 686 -23.24 -0.90 19.69
C ILE A 686 -23.35 -2.30 19.06
N GLU A 687 -22.64 -2.61 17.96
CA GLU A 687 -22.85 -3.89 17.24
C GLU A 687 -21.94 -5.03 17.72
N ALA A 688 -20.61 -4.86 17.69
CA ALA A 688 -19.69 -5.94 18.07
C ALA A 688 -18.52 -5.44 18.92
N GLY A 689 -18.10 -6.26 19.89
CA GLY A 689 -16.98 -5.94 20.78
C GLY A 689 -15.67 -5.71 20.03
N ALA A 690 -15.46 -6.39 18.91
CA ALA A 690 -14.30 -6.19 18.03
C ALA A 690 -14.18 -4.74 17.51
N HIS A 691 -15.30 -4.03 17.34
CA HIS A 691 -15.30 -2.65 16.84
C HIS A 691 -14.85 -1.67 17.92
N TRP A 692 -15.12 -1.99 19.19
CA TRP A 692 -14.81 -1.12 20.32
C TRP A 692 -13.40 -1.35 20.89
N VAL A 693 -12.91 -2.59 20.91
CA VAL A 693 -11.63 -2.92 21.57
C VAL A 693 -10.44 -2.13 21.04
N ASP A 694 -10.46 -1.78 19.74
CA ASP A 694 -9.42 -0.99 19.05
C ASP A 694 -9.84 0.49 18.85
N SER A 695 -11.01 0.91 19.36
CA SER A 695 -11.51 2.29 19.22
C SER A 695 -10.54 3.30 19.84
N PRO A 696 -10.19 4.40 19.16
CA PRO A 696 -9.38 5.47 19.74
C PRO A 696 -10.01 6.08 21.00
N TRP A 697 -11.35 6.11 21.07
CA TRP A 697 -12.08 6.66 22.21
C TRP A 697 -11.99 5.80 23.47
N ARG A 698 -11.61 4.53 23.36
CA ARG A 698 -11.51 3.64 24.51
C ARG A 698 -10.33 4.03 25.42
N PRO A 699 -10.46 4.05 26.76
CA PRO A 699 -9.44 4.55 27.69
C PRO A 699 -8.11 3.80 27.58
N THR A 700 -8.16 2.49 27.27
CA THR A 700 -6.96 1.68 27.05
C THR A 700 -6.16 2.10 25.81
N ASN A 701 -6.79 2.77 24.84
CA ASN A 701 -6.22 3.12 23.54
C ASN A 701 -5.86 4.60 23.41
N ASN A 702 -6.17 5.46 24.39
CA ASN A 702 -5.78 6.87 24.36
C ASN A 702 -5.08 7.33 25.64
N VAL A 703 -4.41 8.48 25.57
CA VAL A 703 -3.73 9.11 26.72
C VAL A 703 -4.60 10.14 27.46
N ASN A 704 -5.83 10.38 26.98
CA ASN A 704 -6.68 11.49 27.43
C ASN A 704 -7.55 11.15 28.64
N GLY A 705 -7.50 9.91 29.14
CA GLY A 705 -8.20 9.51 30.36
C GLY A 705 -9.73 9.48 30.21
N THR A 706 -10.24 9.11 29.02
CA THR A 706 -11.67 8.94 28.79
C THR A 706 -12.31 8.01 29.82
N ARG A 707 -13.57 8.23 30.17
CA ARG A 707 -14.24 7.65 31.35
C ARG A 707 -15.02 6.35 31.12
N PHE A 708 -14.75 5.65 30.03
CA PHE A 708 -15.55 4.49 29.66
C PHE A 708 -15.33 3.28 30.58
N THR A 709 -16.36 2.46 30.75
CA THR A 709 -16.31 1.23 31.55
C THR A 709 -15.24 0.25 31.04
N GLU A 710 -14.40 -0.22 31.97
CA GLU A 710 -13.35 -1.21 31.73
C GLU A 710 -13.41 -2.34 32.78
N PRO A 711 -13.30 -3.62 32.39
CA PRO A 711 -13.30 -4.11 31.01
C PRO A 711 -14.63 -3.78 30.29
N PRO A 712 -14.65 -3.67 28.95
CA PRO A 712 -15.87 -3.27 28.25
C PRO A 712 -17.02 -4.25 28.53
N PRO A 713 -18.26 -3.75 28.72
CA PRO A 713 -19.41 -4.58 29.05
C PRO A 713 -19.89 -5.36 27.81
N PHE A 714 -19.26 -6.49 27.55
CA PHE A 714 -19.66 -7.37 26.45
C PHE A 714 -20.88 -8.21 26.81
N ASP A 715 -21.82 -8.32 25.87
CA ASP A 715 -22.93 -9.28 25.90
C ASP A 715 -22.83 -10.19 24.67
N GLY A 716 -22.33 -11.40 24.89
CA GLY A 716 -21.91 -12.30 23.81
C GLY A 716 -20.81 -11.66 22.95
N ASP A 717 -21.09 -11.50 21.66
CA ASP A 717 -20.20 -10.83 20.70
C ASP A 717 -20.44 -9.31 20.61
N THR A 718 -21.49 -8.80 21.26
CA THR A 718 -21.91 -7.40 21.17
C THR A 718 -21.31 -6.56 22.30
N VAL A 719 -21.35 -5.23 22.13
CA VAL A 719 -20.92 -4.24 23.13
C VAL A 719 -21.92 -3.09 23.11
N LYS A 720 -22.24 -2.50 24.28
CA LYS A 720 -23.20 -1.38 24.40
C LYS A 720 -22.53 -0.17 25.07
N MET A 721 -21.84 0.64 24.27
CA MET A 721 -21.13 1.85 24.74
C MET A 721 -21.89 3.14 24.47
N ALA A 722 -23.04 3.12 23.79
CA ALA A 722 -23.72 4.35 23.35
C ALA A 722 -24.19 5.23 24.53
N ALA A 723 -24.69 4.64 25.62
CA ALA A 723 -25.07 5.40 26.82
C ALA A 723 -23.91 6.24 27.38
N GLU A 724 -22.71 5.66 27.47
CA GLU A 724 -21.51 6.36 27.95
C GLU A 724 -20.94 7.32 26.90
N PHE A 725 -20.96 6.92 25.62
CA PHE A 725 -20.39 7.70 24.52
C PHE A 725 -21.14 9.01 24.29
N TYR A 726 -22.47 8.98 24.42
CA TYR A 726 -23.31 10.16 24.20
C TYR A 726 -23.57 10.99 25.47
N ASP A 727 -23.10 10.54 26.64
CA ASP A 727 -23.19 11.32 27.86
C ASP A 727 -22.08 12.40 27.89
N LEU A 728 -22.51 13.66 27.96
CA LEU A 728 -21.65 14.85 27.90
C LEU A 728 -21.56 15.57 29.26
N SER A 729 -21.90 14.89 30.35
CA SER A 729 -21.86 15.44 31.70
C SER A 729 -20.45 15.79 32.18
N ASP A 730 -19.43 15.08 31.70
CA ASP A 730 -18.02 15.37 31.94
C ASP A 730 -17.52 16.50 31.01
N PRO A 731 -17.10 17.67 31.55
CA PRO A 731 -16.61 18.79 30.75
C PRO A 731 -15.37 18.48 29.92
N ALA A 732 -14.44 17.65 30.41
CA ALA A 732 -13.22 17.31 29.69
C ALA A 732 -13.53 16.43 28.48
N TYR A 733 -14.39 15.42 28.67
CA TYR A 733 -14.88 14.57 27.59
C TYR A 733 -15.70 15.36 26.55
N ARG A 734 -16.60 16.24 27.02
CA ARG A 734 -17.36 17.14 26.17
C ARG A 734 -16.45 18.04 25.32
N ALA A 735 -15.35 18.52 25.88
CA ALA A 735 -14.37 19.33 25.16
C ALA A 735 -13.68 18.54 24.02
N LEU A 736 -13.40 17.25 24.22
CA LEU A 736 -12.83 16.38 23.16
C LEU A 736 -13.79 16.26 21.97
N HIS A 737 -15.08 16.02 22.21
CA HIS A 737 -16.07 16.00 21.14
C HIS A 737 -16.17 17.35 20.42
N ARG A 738 -16.27 18.45 21.18
CA ARG A 738 -16.34 19.80 20.60
C ARG A 738 -15.13 20.08 19.70
N ALA A 739 -13.93 19.75 20.17
CA ALA A 739 -12.70 19.95 19.40
C ALA A 739 -12.71 19.13 18.11
N TYR A 740 -13.08 17.84 18.18
CA TYR A 740 -13.13 16.96 17.02
C TYR A 740 -14.16 17.42 15.97
N ILE A 741 -15.37 17.82 16.38
CA ILE A 741 -16.39 18.37 15.47
C ILE A 741 -15.84 19.59 14.73
N ARG A 742 -15.20 20.51 15.46
CA ARG A 742 -14.63 21.73 14.89
C ARG A 742 -13.45 21.45 13.97
N GLN A 743 -12.64 20.42 14.25
CA GLN A 743 -11.58 19.96 13.34
C GLN A 743 -12.16 19.46 12.01
N CYS A 744 -13.23 18.66 12.05
CA CYS A 744 -13.91 18.18 10.85
C CYS A 744 -14.44 19.34 9.99
N LEU A 745 -15.06 20.35 10.61
CA LEU A 745 -15.54 21.56 9.93
C LEU A 745 -14.36 22.35 9.35
N ALA A 746 -13.35 22.67 10.18
CA ALA A 746 -12.22 23.49 9.78
C ALA A 746 -11.41 22.90 8.62
N ASN A 747 -11.19 21.59 8.60
CA ASN A 747 -10.41 20.93 7.54
C ASN A 747 -11.07 21.01 6.16
N LEU A 748 -12.39 21.06 6.10
CA LEU A 748 -13.19 21.06 4.86
C LEU A 748 -13.85 22.41 4.59
N ALA A 749 -13.57 23.42 5.41
CA ALA A 749 -14.23 24.72 5.39
C ALA A 749 -14.07 25.49 4.08
N ASP A 750 -13.02 25.19 3.30
CA ASP A 750 -12.78 25.81 1.99
C ASP A 750 -13.48 25.05 0.85
N GLU A 751 -14.03 23.86 1.07
CA GLU A 751 -14.61 22.99 0.04
C GLU A 751 -16.16 23.04 0.06
N PRO A 752 -16.80 23.88 -0.78
CA PRO A 752 -18.25 24.12 -0.73
C PRO A 752 -19.10 22.92 -1.18
N ASN A 753 -18.49 21.85 -1.68
CA ASN A 753 -19.14 20.62 -2.14
C ASN A 753 -19.17 19.51 -1.07
N VAL A 754 -19.07 19.89 0.20
CA VAL A 754 -19.11 18.97 1.34
C VAL A 754 -20.42 19.15 2.10
N ILE A 755 -21.08 18.03 2.41
CA ILE A 755 -22.22 17.96 3.33
C ILE A 755 -21.76 17.22 4.58
N HIS A 756 -21.89 17.84 5.76
CA HIS A 756 -21.55 17.21 7.02
C HIS A 756 -22.77 16.55 7.66
N THR A 757 -22.59 15.36 8.22
CA THR A 757 -23.59 14.68 9.05
C THR A 757 -22.93 14.09 10.29
N LEU A 758 -23.73 13.84 11.32
CA LEU A 758 -23.24 13.40 12.62
C LEU A 758 -22.53 12.05 12.51
N SER A 759 -23.22 11.01 12.04
CA SER A 759 -22.76 9.63 12.21
C SER A 759 -23.32 8.68 11.16
N ALA A 760 -22.49 7.71 10.77
CA ALA A 760 -22.90 6.53 10.04
C ALA A 760 -23.66 5.55 10.95
N GLU A 761 -24.73 4.92 10.45
CA GLU A 761 -25.65 4.06 11.22
C GLU A 761 -26.22 4.76 12.47
N ASN A 762 -26.64 6.02 12.34
CA ASN A 762 -27.06 6.86 13.47
C ASN A 762 -28.42 6.46 14.07
N SER A 763 -28.40 6.07 15.34
CA SER A 763 -29.56 5.97 16.24
C SER A 763 -29.28 6.64 17.60
N GLY A 764 -28.38 7.63 17.62
CA GLY A 764 -27.99 8.37 18.82
C GLY A 764 -29.13 9.20 19.42
N PRO A 765 -29.00 9.66 20.68
CA PRO A 765 -30.04 10.40 21.37
C PRO A 765 -30.17 11.84 20.87
N LEU A 766 -31.36 12.42 21.05
CA LEU A 766 -31.65 13.82 20.73
C LEU A 766 -30.64 14.79 21.36
N SER A 767 -30.26 14.58 22.62
CA SER A 767 -29.34 15.46 23.36
C SER A 767 -27.98 15.61 22.70
N PHE A 768 -27.46 14.54 22.07
CA PHE A 768 -26.17 14.59 21.40
C PHE A 768 -26.27 15.23 20.02
N MET A 769 -27.37 15.00 19.29
CA MET A 769 -27.66 15.71 18.04
C MET A 769 -27.78 17.22 18.27
N GLN A 770 -28.48 17.61 19.34
CA GLN A 770 -28.59 19.00 19.78
C GLN A 770 -27.21 19.62 20.07
N PHE A 771 -26.37 18.91 20.83
CA PHE A 771 -25.01 19.37 21.10
C PHE A 771 -24.18 19.55 19.83
N TRP A 772 -24.23 18.59 18.89
CA TRP A 772 -23.49 18.69 17.64
C TRP A 772 -23.91 19.92 16.81
N LEU A 773 -25.22 20.14 16.65
CA LEU A 773 -25.75 21.32 15.95
C LEU A 773 -25.40 22.62 16.65
N ASP A 774 -25.40 22.65 17.98
CA ASP A 774 -24.99 23.82 18.76
C ASP A 774 -23.50 24.15 18.50
N VAL A 775 -22.62 23.14 18.46
CA VAL A 775 -21.19 23.33 18.15
C VAL A 775 -20.99 23.82 16.72
N VAL A 776 -21.77 23.34 15.76
CA VAL A 776 -21.76 23.83 14.37
C VAL A 776 -22.16 25.30 14.33
N ALA A 777 -23.27 25.67 14.98
CA ALA A 777 -23.76 27.04 15.02
C ALA A 777 -22.76 28.00 15.69
N GLU A 778 -22.10 27.57 16.77
CA GLU A 778 -21.00 28.31 17.41
C GLU A 778 -19.85 28.53 16.42
N TRP A 779 -19.43 27.49 15.70
CA TRP A 779 -18.33 27.58 14.73
C TRP A 779 -18.67 28.49 13.55
N GLU A 780 -19.89 28.42 13.02
CA GLU A 780 -20.39 29.31 11.96
C GLU A 780 -20.40 30.76 12.43
N ALA A 781 -20.93 31.04 13.63
CA ALA A 781 -20.96 32.39 14.19
C ALA A 781 -19.56 32.97 14.42
N GLU A 782 -18.60 32.16 14.84
CA GLU A 782 -17.22 32.57 15.10
C GLU A 782 -16.40 32.78 13.81
N THR A 783 -16.65 31.98 12.77
CA THR A 783 -15.83 31.98 11.54
C THR A 783 -16.46 32.72 10.36
N GLY A 784 -17.77 32.97 10.40
CA GLY A 784 -18.55 33.49 9.28
C GLY A 784 -18.68 32.51 8.11
N ARG A 785 -18.32 31.23 8.30
CA ARG A 785 -18.39 30.18 7.28
C ARG A 785 -19.63 29.33 7.51
N HIS A 786 -20.37 29.05 6.44
CA HIS A 786 -21.60 28.27 6.48
C HIS A 786 -21.38 26.88 5.85
N PRO A 787 -21.19 25.82 6.66
CA PRO A 787 -21.08 24.45 6.16
C PRO A 787 -22.48 23.88 5.86
N LEU A 788 -22.63 23.05 4.81
CA LEU A 788 -23.91 22.38 4.58
C LEU A 788 -24.11 21.23 5.57
N ILE A 789 -25.22 21.25 6.30
CA ILE A 789 -25.52 20.30 7.37
C ILE A 789 -26.68 19.39 7.00
N ALA A 790 -26.41 18.08 6.98
CA ALA A 790 -27.43 17.05 6.85
C ALA A 790 -27.87 16.48 8.21
N LEU A 791 -29.17 16.50 8.44
CA LEU A 791 -29.82 15.84 9.56
C LEU A 791 -30.17 14.39 9.17
N SER A 792 -29.23 13.48 9.42
CA SER A 792 -29.43 12.03 9.25
C SER A 792 -29.65 11.36 10.61
N ALA A 793 -30.89 11.06 10.95
CA ALA A 793 -31.26 10.51 12.25
C ALA A 793 -32.51 9.64 12.20
N CYS A 794 -32.77 8.94 13.30
CA CYS A 794 -34.08 8.39 13.62
C CYS A 794 -35.18 9.47 13.52
N LYS A 795 -36.38 9.06 13.09
CA LYS A 795 -37.49 9.99 12.80
C LYS A 795 -37.85 10.89 13.97
N ASP A 796 -37.91 10.34 15.18
CA ASP A 796 -38.25 11.07 16.41
C ASP A 796 -37.23 12.17 16.74
N VAL A 797 -35.94 11.88 16.60
CA VAL A 797 -34.86 12.88 16.75
C VAL A 797 -34.91 13.92 15.64
N GLN A 798 -35.11 13.48 14.39
CA GLN A 798 -35.21 14.37 13.23
C GLN A 798 -36.35 15.38 13.41
N ASP A 799 -37.55 14.90 13.73
CA ASP A 799 -38.74 15.74 13.90
C ASP A 799 -38.60 16.70 15.08
N ALA A 800 -38.00 16.25 16.19
CA ALA A 800 -37.75 17.09 17.35
C ALA A 800 -36.80 18.26 17.04
N ILE A 801 -35.72 18.01 16.28
CA ILE A 801 -34.82 19.07 15.82
C ILE A 801 -35.53 20.03 14.87
N LEU A 802 -36.29 19.51 13.91
CA LEU A 802 -36.98 20.33 12.91
C LEU A 802 -38.12 21.18 13.51
N ALA A 803 -38.69 20.76 14.64
CA ALA A 803 -39.68 21.53 15.39
C ALA A 803 -39.06 22.71 16.19
N GLU A 804 -37.75 22.66 16.48
CA GLU A 804 -37.05 23.72 17.21
C GLU A 804 -36.41 24.72 16.25
N ALA A 805 -37.03 25.89 16.08
CA ALA A 805 -36.63 26.89 15.08
C ALA A 805 -35.13 27.23 15.07
N LYS A 806 -34.49 27.34 16.24
CA LYS A 806 -33.06 27.67 16.35
C LYS A 806 -32.17 26.60 15.72
N ARG A 807 -32.39 25.32 16.04
CA ARG A 807 -31.56 24.21 15.50
C ARG A 807 -31.99 23.80 14.10
N ALA A 808 -33.29 23.90 13.80
CA ALA A 808 -33.79 23.75 12.45
C ALA A 808 -33.14 24.76 11.49
N ALA A 809 -32.77 25.96 11.93
CA ALA A 809 -32.07 26.95 11.09
C ALA A 809 -30.64 26.53 10.70
N VAL A 810 -29.99 25.66 11.48
CA VAL A 810 -28.64 25.13 11.20
C VAL A 810 -28.67 23.99 10.16
N VAL A 811 -29.82 23.36 9.95
CA VAL A 811 -29.97 22.20 9.06
C VAL A 811 -30.29 22.62 7.64
N ASP A 812 -29.51 22.20 6.67
CA ASP A 812 -29.74 22.49 5.24
C ASP A 812 -30.39 21.34 4.50
N VAL A 813 -30.11 20.11 4.94
CA VAL A 813 -30.49 18.88 4.28
C VAL A 813 -31.17 17.94 5.28
N ILE A 814 -32.30 17.36 4.88
CA ILE A 814 -33.01 16.31 5.63
C ILE A 814 -32.68 14.97 4.98
N ASP A 815 -32.06 14.06 5.72
CA ASP A 815 -31.65 12.74 5.22
C ASP A 815 -32.57 11.65 5.76
N LEU A 816 -33.31 10.99 4.86
CA LEU A 816 -34.33 9.99 5.17
C LEU A 816 -33.75 8.57 5.29
N THR A 817 -32.43 8.40 5.41
CA THR A 817 -31.77 7.08 5.37
C THR A 817 -32.24 6.12 6.46
N TYR A 818 -32.54 6.61 7.68
CA TYR A 818 -32.74 5.75 8.86
C TYR A 818 -34.20 5.46 9.23
N TRP A 819 -35.16 5.92 8.43
CA TRP A 819 -36.57 5.62 8.64
C TRP A 819 -37.32 5.64 7.30
N PHE A 820 -38.37 4.84 7.14
CA PHE A 820 -39.13 4.79 5.90
C PHE A 820 -40.57 4.34 6.08
N ARG A 821 -41.39 4.58 5.06
CA ARG A 821 -42.72 3.99 4.93
C ARG A 821 -42.78 3.01 3.77
N THR A 822 -43.47 1.90 3.97
CA THR A 822 -43.75 0.94 2.89
C THR A 822 -44.88 1.45 1.99
N ALA A 823 -45.08 0.82 0.84
CA ALA A 823 -46.21 1.12 -0.04
C ALA A 823 -47.58 0.87 0.63
N LYS A 824 -47.62 0.07 1.69
CA LYS A 824 -48.84 -0.21 2.48
C LYS A 824 -49.09 0.81 3.59
N GLY A 825 -48.16 1.74 3.81
CA GLY A 825 -48.23 2.74 4.87
C GLY A 825 -47.61 2.30 6.19
N ASP A 826 -47.03 1.10 6.29
CA ASP A 826 -46.29 0.68 7.49
C ASP A 826 -45.05 1.56 7.66
N GLU A 827 -44.81 2.06 8.88
CA GLU A 827 -43.70 2.97 9.17
C GLU A 827 -42.60 2.23 9.95
N PHE A 828 -41.41 2.14 9.34
CA PHE A 828 -40.18 1.78 10.02
C PHE A 828 -39.52 3.05 10.54
N ALA A 829 -39.65 3.31 11.84
CA ALA A 829 -39.08 4.48 12.51
C ALA A 829 -38.43 4.04 13.83
N PRO A 830 -37.18 3.53 13.80
CA PRO A 830 -36.47 3.17 15.02
C PRO A 830 -36.32 4.41 15.91
N HIS A 831 -36.43 4.23 17.23
CA HIS A 831 -36.27 5.32 18.19
C HIS A 831 -34.80 5.72 18.37
N GLY A 832 -34.54 7.02 18.44
CA GLY A 832 -33.24 7.54 18.81
C GLY A 832 -32.89 7.28 20.28
N GLY A 833 -31.60 7.25 20.59
CA GLY A 833 -31.10 6.94 21.92
C GLY A 833 -31.25 5.48 22.32
N THR A 834 -31.49 4.58 21.36
CA THR A 834 -31.55 3.14 21.60
C THR A 834 -30.22 2.46 21.31
N ASP A 835 -29.90 1.44 22.10
CA ASP A 835 -28.66 0.66 22.02
C ASP A 835 -28.62 -0.34 20.84
N LEU A 836 -29.21 0.03 19.70
CA LEU A 836 -29.28 -0.77 18.47
C LEU A 836 -29.12 0.12 17.24
N ALA A 837 -28.25 -0.30 16.31
CA ALA A 837 -28.06 0.41 15.05
C ALA A 837 -29.32 0.30 14.16
N PRO A 838 -29.58 1.26 13.26
CA PRO A 838 -30.69 1.18 12.30
C PRO A 838 -30.72 -0.15 11.52
N ARG A 839 -29.56 -0.67 11.11
CA ARG A 839 -29.46 -2.00 10.50
C ARG A 839 -29.87 -3.15 11.42
N GLN A 840 -29.57 -3.07 12.71
CA GLN A 840 -30.01 -4.08 13.69
C GLN A 840 -31.52 -4.02 13.90
N HIS A 841 -32.10 -2.81 13.97
CA HIS A 841 -33.56 -2.63 13.98
C HIS A 841 -34.21 -3.20 12.71
N LEU A 842 -33.58 -3.01 11.55
CA LEU A 842 -34.08 -3.56 10.28
C LEU A 842 -34.11 -5.10 10.28
N ARG A 843 -33.18 -5.78 10.96
CA ARG A 843 -33.23 -7.25 11.13
C ARG A 843 -34.44 -7.71 11.95
N LEU A 844 -34.98 -6.84 12.81
CA LEU A 844 -36.17 -7.11 13.63
C LEU A 844 -37.47 -6.72 12.89
N TRP A 845 -37.37 -5.94 11.81
CA TRP A 845 -38.51 -5.49 11.02
C TRP A 845 -39.13 -6.63 10.22
N LYS A 846 -40.45 -6.81 10.36
CA LYS A 846 -41.19 -7.90 9.73
C LYS A 846 -42.07 -7.48 8.55
N SER A 847 -42.22 -6.17 8.31
CA SER A 847 -42.96 -5.69 7.13
C SER A 847 -42.02 -5.53 5.92
N GLY A 848 -42.55 -4.99 4.82
CA GLY A 848 -41.83 -4.77 3.57
C GLY A 848 -40.79 -3.66 3.65
N ARG A 849 -40.05 -3.53 2.55
CA ARG A 849 -39.15 -2.40 2.25
C ARG A 849 -39.93 -1.25 1.60
N PRO A 850 -39.38 -0.02 1.56
CA PRO A 850 -40.03 1.09 0.86
C PRO A 850 -40.04 0.86 -0.66
N SER A 851 -40.85 1.61 -1.38
CA SER A 851 -40.80 1.71 -2.85
C SER A 851 -40.37 3.11 -3.26
N ALA A 852 -39.94 3.29 -4.51
CA ALA A 852 -39.63 4.62 -5.04
C ALA A 852 -40.79 5.61 -4.84
N ALA A 853 -42.04 5.14 -4.99
CA ALA A 853 -43.24 5.96 -4.77
C ALA A 853 -43.44 6.34 -3.29
N SER A 854 -43.19 5.43 -2.35
CA SER A 854 -43.32 5.75 -0.91
C SER A 854 -42.22 6.70 -0.44
N ILE A 855 -40.99 6.54 -0.96
CA ILE A 855 -39.87 7.47 -0.72
C ILE A 855 -40.20 8.86 -1.28
N ALA A 856 -40.70 8.95 -2.51
CA ALA A 856 -41.11 10.22 -3.10
C ALA A 856 -42.22 10.91 -2.29
N ALA A 857 -43.18 10.14 -1.77
CA ALA A 857 -44.24 10.67 -0.89
C ALA A 857 -43.67 11.20 0.43
N MET A 858 -42.73 10.47 1.06
CA MET A 858 -42.02 10.94 2.26
C MET A 858 -41.26 12.25 1.97
N ALA A 859 -40.52 12.31 0.86
CA ALA A 859 -39.80 13.50 0.47
C ALA A 859 -40.72 14.69 0.20
N ALA A 860 -41.85 14.48 -0.49
CA ALA A 860 -42.85 15.51 -0.74
C ALA A 860 -43.47 16.07 0.55
N GLU A 861 -43.72 15.22 1.55
CA GLU A 861 -44.20 15.65 2.86
C GLU A 861 -43.22 16.63 3.52
N TYR A 862 -41.94 16.26 3.62
CA TYR A 862 -40.94 17.11 4.28
C TYR A 862 -40.60 18.34 3.46
N ARG A 863 -40.62 18.24 2.13
CA ARG A 863 -40.45 19.40 1.26
C ARG A 863 -41.59 20.41 1.40
N THR A 864 -42.81 19.93 1.62
CA THR A 864 -43.96 20.83 1.90
C THR A 864 -43.81 21.52 3.24
N LYS A 865 -43.34 20.80 4.27
CA LYS A 865 -43.11 21.36 5.61
C LYS A 865 -41.89 22.31 5.66
N PHE A 866 -40.84 22.00 4.90
CA PHE A 866 -39.54 22.68 4.95
C PHE A 866 -39.03 22.99 3.53
N PRO A 867 -39.70 23.90 2.78
CA PRO A 867 -39.41 24.14 1.36
C PRO A 867 -38.01 24.68 1.06
N GLY A 868 -37.34 25.26 2.07
CA GLY A 868 -35.96 25.74 1.94
C GLY A 868 -34.88 24.67 2.10
N LYS A 869 -35.22 23.47 2.60
CA LYS A 869 -34.27 22.40 2.90
C LYS A 869 -34.26 21.35 1.79
N ALA A 870 -33.08 20.84 1.44
CA ALA A 870 -32.99 19.71 0.50
C ALA A 870 -33.35 18.39 1.19
N ILE A 871 -33.77 17.41 0.40
CA ILE A 871 -34.04 16.05 0.85
C ILE A 871 -33.01 15.11 0.23
N LEU A 872 -32.43 14.21 1.02
CA LEU A 872 -31.57 13.12 0.55
C LEU A 872 -32.05 11.79 1.12
N THR A 873 -31.63 10.69 0.50
CA THR A 873 -31.82 9.36 1.07
C THR A 873 -30.74 8.39 0.58
N GLY A 874 -30.22 7.58 1.50
CA GLY A 874 -29.37 6.42 1.23
C GLY A 874 -30.16 5.12 1.01
N LEU A 875 -31.49 5.19 0.89
CA LEU A 875 -32.32 4.01 0.61
C LEU A 875 -32.14 3.57 -0.86
N PRO A 876 -31.67 2.34 -1.12
CA PRO A 876 -31.39 1.89 -2.49
C PRO A 876 -32.65 1.83 -3.37
N GLU A 877 -33.84 1.71 -2.76
CA GLU A 877 -35.12 1.69 -3.46
C GLU A 877 -35.49 3.03 -4.12
N ALA A 878 -34.77 4.12 -3.81
CA ALA A 878 -34.91 5.40 -4.51
C ALA A 878 -34.38 5.36 -5.95
N GLY A 879 -33.46 4.43 -6.27
CA GLY A 879 -32.83 4.33 -7.59
C GLY A 879 -32.12 5.62 -8.01
N ASP A 880 -32.30 6.03 -9.28
CA ASP A 880 -31.75 7.30 -9.81
C ASP A 880 -32.60 8.53 -9.40
N VAL A 881 -33.68 8.32 -8.65
CA VAL A 881 -34.56 9.37 -8.15
C VAL A 881 -34.09 9.76 -6.75
N GLN A 882 -32.94 10.44 -6.67
CA GLN A 882 -32.57 11.19 -5.46
C GLN A 882 -33.56 12.38 -5.35
N PRO A 883 -34.49 12.36 -4.38
CA PRO A 883 -35.68 13.23 -4.36
C PRO A 883 -35.39 14.74 -4.32
#